data_AF-A0A2S8G334-F1
#
_entry.id   AF-A0A2S8G334-F1
#
_cell.length_a   1.000
_cell.length_b   1.000
_cell.length_c   1.000
_cell.angle_alpha   90.00
_cell.angle_beta   90.00
_cell.angle_gamma   90.00
#
_symmetry.space_group_name_H-M   'P 1'
#
loop_
_entity.id
_entity.type
_entity.pdbx_description
1 polymer ?
#
loop_
_entity_poly.entity_id
_entity_poly.type
_entity_poly.pdbx_seq_one_letter_code
_entity_poly.pdbx_strand_id
1 'polypeptide(L)'
;MRGWQSLEPRLVLTTYFVNVANDIDFGDNQYTTAAGNAAADGLTAATPVDSLATLLGKGIAFQPGDQVFIDTGAYKADHDLVFTAAHTGLTLQGPTDVGKVATLQRTGVSSFQDAVLKIDGADNLTISHVVVTGGGIGVLLSGDTIGDGITLMHNQLHGNGYGIYGATTEGITDLEIRQNEIFDNDAGIALFAQLTSSVLISGNTVSGHLSDVYPGDGIGVSLELDGAEVTGNQFTNNRIGITASASLGATQIVVSANQVSDNQVGIQAFGGTQVIGNEIYGHRSPQAGGMGIQTAEGPTVEDNSIYDNDIGIQNYPGFEPTRYTINSNSIFANGTGIAGSDFGDIVLNRIYGNEAGVRFTHYASVTSGGSVNNNLIYDNEVVGIDLRDATDFTKVSFNTFYEPVADAVWMSDILSPNGIVQSNLISIGSGTGILFETTSEDLSADPSSWKFQQSEGNLFHVFNGGSVGTWNAIAYVTLAAWQVETGLDTASFEGDPLYRDVDGADDLLGYDQDLSVDGGLDDDFGLMAGSPAIDKGYGTAPAMDFNGINRFDEPEVGNDVWGGFAEQVLGESGISAGGGIAQNWNADDQAWTLVLPFSFDLAGIDYGEVQVSSNGLLHFAGQSDPASGQNDPAALTTNVRIAALWDDLSTAGVGDDIYIDVSTTDQVTIRWDATLVATGGDVQFQVTLTATGEIRIDFGTGNSQLSPTIGIGYGTGSSLLSIYDGADELSEVNSVSLVPFNSFADVGAIEFPGSFSDSYLSIFLNSTAASGNVGDARNAGSQPSIPTLHEWQDVVAELWMEVGELLPDQPLDLTAEIQSFTDWFTDPVVVDHMGSSPTISTVVNGSLTTSTVNVFDLDLSGYAQGQQVLIAKVKFSPDVQDLVGLPMASLTEYPHSAPDNGFQLLSSAINASQDLGVVSEIEGAFIPVVYDANDDGKIGIQDFAEFISVYGRIPDSQNTKAYRFDYDQSGKVGLSDFSLLIRNYGRRKSTVNVDIIQPPIDFGAQTAPLQLLLEGEPVQREADAEFWYSLAPEPVGTNSLDDVLGRNPGAEKQNVEPTVQTGSHITSEESTHYQLDVRLIDAAFSAEYESLTPTSQEESAYEMLLLDWLL
;
A
#
# COMPACT_ATOMS: atom_id res chain seq x y z
N MET A 1 66.44 27.53 -5.04
CA MET A 1 65.66 27.96 -6.22
C MET A 1 64.57 26.94 -6.44
N ARG A 2 63.32 27.41 -6.37
CA ARG A 2 62.04 26.87 -6.88
C ARG A 2 61.83 25.35 -6.89
N GLY A 3 60.87 24.93 -6.05
CA GLY A 3 60.17 23.66 -6.16
C GLY A 3 59.34 23.58 -7.43
N TRP A 4 59.23 22.36 -7.95
CA TRP A 4 58.33 21.99 -9.01
C TRP A 4 57.04 21.49 -8.36
N GLN A 5 55.97 22.27 -8.47
CA GLN A 5 54.62 21.74 -8.31
C GLN A 5 54.29 20.96 -9.58
N SER A 6 53.99 19.68 -9.41
CA SER A 6 53.24 18.87 -10.37
C SER A 6 51.89 19.54 -10.59
N LEU A 7 51.68 20.14 -11.75
CA LEU A 7 50.36 20.49 -12.24
C LEU A 7 49.70 19.16 -12.62
N GLU A 8 48.69 18.75 -11.86
CA GLU A 8 47.72 17.77 -12.37
C GLU A 8 47.04 18.37 -13.62
N PRO A 9 46.80 17.57 -14.67
CA PRO A 9 46.09 18.06 -15.84
C PRO A 9 44.66 18.41 -15.42
N ARG A 10 44.30 19.69 -15.55
CA ARG A 10 42.92 20.16 -15.43
C ARG A 10 42.13 19.50 -16.55
N LEU A 11 41.21 18.58 -16.23
CA LEU A 11 40.24 18.03 -17.18
C LEU A 11 39.54 19.21 -17.87
N VAL A 12 39.67 19.32 -19.18
CA VAL A 12 38.97 20.33 -19.97
C VAL A 12 37.69 19.65 -20.44
N LEU A 13 36.58 19.99 -19.80
CA LEU A 13 35.24 19.55 -20.21
C LEU A 13 34.93 20.18 -21.57
N THR A 14 34.52 19.35 -22.52
CA THR A 14 34.21 19.77 -23.89
C THR A 14 32.73 19.58 -24.17
N THR A 15 32.11 20.61 -24.75
CA THR A 15 30.71 20.58 -25.18
C THR A 15 30.66 20.44 -26.70
N TYR A 16 29.84 19.50 -27.16
CA TYR A 16 29.56 19.24 -28.56
C TYR A 16 28.12 19.58 -28.90
N PHE A 17 27.88 20.04 -30.12
CA PHE A 17 26.58 20.48 -30.63
C PHE A 17 26.20 19.69 -31.88
N VAL A 18 24.97 19.18 -31.90
CA VAL A 18 24.37 18.45 -33.02
C VAL A 18 23.08 19.17 -33.45
N ASN A 19 22.90 19.38 -34.75
CA ASN A 19 21.66 19.89 -35.34
C ASN A 19 21.42 19.20 -36.70
N VAL A 20 20.19 19.11 -37.19
CA VAL A 20 19.89 18.45 -38.47
C VAL A 20 20.51 19.22 -39.66
N ALA A 21 20.99 18.48 -40.67
CA ALA A 21 21.77 19.05 -41.78
C ALA A 21 21.06 20.12 -42.63
N ASN A 22 19.73 20.01 -42.72
CA ASN A 22 18.88 20.87 -43.53
C ASN A 22 17.94 21.68 -42.67
N ASP A 23 18.37 22.01 -41.45
CA ASP A 23 17.60 22.87 -40.60
C ASP A 23 17.42 24.25 -41.26
N ILE A 24 16.16 24.67 -41.34
CA ILE A 24 15.76 25.96 -41.94
C ILE A 24 14.98 26.83 -40.95
N ASP A 25 14.55 26.27 -39.82
CA ASP A 25 13.90 27.00 -38.75
C ASP A 25 14.86 27.01 -37.57
N PHE A 26 15.31 28.19 -37.15
CA PHE A 26 16.18 28.31 -35.97
C PHE A 26 15.39 28.82 -34.76
N GLY A 27 14.08 29.07 -34.93
CA GLY A 27 13.20 29.52 -33.85
C GLY A 27 12.79 28.39 -32.92
N ASP A 28 12.78 27.16 -33.41
CA ASP A 28 12.55 25.93 -32.65
C ASP A 28 13.84 25.33 -32.06
N ASN A 29 15.01 25.92 -32.33
CA ASN A 29 16.28 25.48 -31.73
C ASN A 29 16.50 26.01 -30.32
N GLN A 30 17.19 25.23 -29.49
CA GLN A 30 17.63 25.61 -28.15
C GLN A 30 19.15 25.79 -28.05
N TYR A 31 19.94 24.97 -28.75
CA TYR A 31 21.38 24.87 -28.50
C TYR A 31 22.25 25.44 -29.63
N THR A 32 21.73 25.52 -30.85
CA THR A 32 22.50 25.84 -32.04
C THR A 32 21.94 27.04 -32.80
N THR A 33 22.82 27.73 -33.53
CA THR A 33 22.48 28.93 -34.33
C THR A 33 22.71 28.72 -35.82
N ALA A 34 22.95 27.47 -36.23
CA ALA A 34 23.21 27.09 -37.60
C ALA A 34 22.77 25.63 -37.83
N ALA A 35 22.42 25.30 -39.07
CA ALA A 35 22.16 23.92 -39.47
C ALA A 35 23.42 23.05 -39.33
N GLY A 36 23.22 21.76 -39.09
CA GLY A 36 24.31 20.82 -38.94
C GLY A 36 25.12 20.58 -40.21
N ASN A 37 26.39 20.21 -40.06
CA ASN A 37 27.25 19.84 -41.19
C ASN A 37 28.18 18.69 -40.81
N ALA A 38 28.18 17.61 -41.59
CA ALA A 38 29.08 16.46 -41.39
C ALA A 38 30.56 16.83 -41.26
N ALA A 39 31.00 17.91 -41.93
CA ALA A 39 32.38 18.37 -41.89
C ALA A 39 32.72 19.26 -40.67
N ALA A 40 31.72 19.70 -39.90
CA ALA A 40 31.93 20.53 -38.72
C ALA A 40 32.57 19.73 -37.57
N ASP A 41 33.17 20.46 -36.62
CA ASP A 41 33.80 19.89 -35.43
C ASP A 41 32.80 19.67 -34.28
N GLY A 42 31.64 20.34 -34.32
CA GLY A 42 30.64 20.29 -33.26
C GLY A 42 31.00 21.12 -32.03
N LEU A 43 32.12 21.83 -32.00
CA LEU A 43 32.63 22.46 -30.78
C LEU A 43 31.97 23.80 -30.44
N THR A 44 31.12 24.33 -31.32
CA THR A 44 30.39 25.58 -31.10
C THR A 44 28.96 25.49 -31.64
N ALA A 45 28.05 26.28 -31.06
CA ALA A 45 26.66 26.42 -31.53
C ALA A 45 26.54 26.89 -33.00
N ALA A 46 27.57 27.53 -33.55
CA ALA A 46 27.62 27.98 -34.95
C ALA A 46 28.24 26.95 -35.91
N THR A 47 28.82 25.87 -35.38
CA THR A 47 29.42 24.76 -36.15
C THR A 47 28.94 23.39 -35.67
N PRO A 48 27.62 23.13 -35.59
CA PRO A 48 27.12 21.84 -35.13
C PRO A 48 27.36 20.72 -36.16
N VAL A 49 27.53 19.50 -35.68
CA VAL A 49 27.56 18.29 -36.51
C VAL A 49 26.13 17.95 -36.96
N ASP A 50 25.97 17.33 -38.12
CA ASP A 50 24.66 17.05 -38.72
C ASP A 50 23.86 15.90 -38.11
N SER A 51 24.52 15.03 -37.34
CA SER A 51 23.85 13.97 -36.59
C SER A 51 24.74 13.41 -35.47
N LEU A 52 24.11 12.77 -34.49
CA LEU A 52 24.81 12.02 -33.45
C LEU A 52 25.63 10.87 -34.04
N ALA A 53 25.09 10.15 -35.04
CA ALA A 53 25.81 9.10 -35.75
C ALA A 53 27.15 9.60 -36.33
N THR A 54 27.12 10.79 -36.97
CA THR A 54 28.31 11.40 -37.54
C THR A 54 29.29 11.87 -36.45
N LEU A 55 28.80 12.35 -35.31
CA LEU A 55 29.65 12.73 -34.19
C LEU A 55 30.39 11.51 -33.60
N LEU A 56 29.66 10.43 -33.29
CA LEU A 56 30.23 9.19 -32.76
C LEU A 56 31.21 8.55 -33.77
N GLY A 57 30.94 8.65 -35.07
CA GLY A 57 31.80 8.15 -36.14
C GLY A 57 33.10 8.92 -36.38
N LYS A 58 33.32 10.09 -35.76
CA LYS A 58 34.54 10.91 -35.95
C LYS A 58 35.78 10.36 -35.23
N GLY A 59 35.63 9.35 -34.37
CA GLY A 59 36.73 8.80 -33.57
C GLY A 59 37.27 9.81 -32.53
N ILE A 60 36.36 10.61 -31.96
CA ILE A 60 36.67 11.55 -30.88
C ILE A 60 36.99 10.74 -29.62
N ALA A 61 38.05 11.13 -28.91
CA ALA A 61 38.38 10.57 -27.61
C ALA A 61 37.70 11.41 -26.52
N PHE A 62 36.43 11.10 -26.24
CA PHE A 62 35.68 11.78 -25.17
C PHE A 62 36.39 11.62 -23.83
N GLN A 63 36.33 12.67 -23.03
CA GLN A 63 36.79 12.66 -21.65
C GLN A 63 35.57 12.53 -20.73
N PRO A 64 35.71 11.89 -19.55
CA PRO A 64 34.65 11.89 -18.56
C PRO A 64 34.20 13.32 -18.21
N GLY A 65 32.89 13.56 -18.28
CA GLY A 65 32.23 14.85 -18.10
C GLY A 65 31.99 15.66 -19.38
N ASP A 66 32.44 15.19 -20.55
CA ASP A 66 32.08 15.82 -21.83
C ASP A 66 30.56 15.75 -22.06
N GLN A 67 30.02 16.72 -22.81
CA GLN A 67 28.59 16.87 -23.06
C GLN A 67 28.27 16.96 -24.55
N VAL A 68 27.16 16.38 -24.97
CA VAL A 68 26.60 16.48 -26.31
C VAL A 68 25.19 17.05 -26.23
N PHE A 69 25.00 18.26 -26.75
CA PHE A 69 23.69 18.87 -26.93
C PHE A 69 23.13 18.55 -28.31
N ILE A 70 21.96 17.93 -28.36
CA ILE A 70 21.22 17.65 -29.59
C ILE A 70 20.09 18.66 -29.70
N ASP A 71 20.06 19.41 -30.79
CA ASP A 71 19.01 20.38 -31.05
C ASP A 71 17.73 19.72 -31.60
N THR A 72 16.65 20.50 -31.66
CA THR A 72 15.35 20.07 -32.19
C THR A 72 15.50 19.45 -33.58
N GLY A 73 14.79 18.33 -33.80
CA GLY A 73 14.72 17.71 -35.11
C GLY A 73 14.66 16.18 -35.08
N ALA A 74 14.46 15.60 -36.27
CA ALA A 74 14.41 14.16 -36.48
C ALA A 74 15.71 13.63 -37.09
N TYR A 75 16.45 12.84 -36.32
CA TYR A 75 17.73 12.25 -36.66
C TYR A 75 17.56 10.78 -37.03
N LYS A 76 17.66 10.49 -38.33
CA LYS A 76 17.47 9.13 -38.86
C LYS A 76 18.79 8.38 -38.92
N ALA A 77 18.81 7.16 -38.39
CA ALA A 77 19.94 6.25 -38.44
C ALA A 77 19.55 4.89 -39.06
N ASP A 78 20.32 4.45 -40.06
CA ASP A 78 20.16 3.14 -40.71
C ASP A 78 21.02 2.03 -40.05
N HIS A 79 21.69 2.35 -38.95
CA HIS A 79 22.45 1.46 -38.08
C HIS A 79 22.34 1.92 -36.61
N ASP A 80 22.82 1.12 -35.68
CA ASP A 80 22.76 1.40 -34.25
C ASP A 80 23.72 2.55 -33.86
N LEU A 81 23.31 3.39 -32.91
CA LEU A 81 24.20 4.40 -32.31
C LEU A 81 24.93 3.77 -31.12
N VAL A 82 26.20 3.38 -31.35
CA VAL A 82 26.96 2.53 -30.41
C VAL A 82 27.84 3.35 -29.47
N PHE A 83 27.63 3.20 -28.16
CA PHE A 83 28.44 3.73 -27.08
C PHE A 83 29.35 2.65 -26.50
N THR A 84 30.63 2.70 -26.87
CA THR A 84 31.67 1.85 -26.29
C THR A 84 32.41 2.53 -25.13
N ALA A 85 33.35 1.84 -24.49
CA ALA A 85 34.27 2.39 -23.48
C ALA A 85 34.98 3.72 -23.86
N ALA A 86 35.02 4.08 -25.15
CA ALA A 86 35.51 5.37 -25.60
C ALA A 86 34.59 6.56 -25.23
N HIS A 87 33.38 6.28 -24.75
CA HIS A 87 32.34 7.26 -24.41
C HIS A 87 32.05 7.28 -22.90
N THR A 88 32.91 6.68 -22.08
CA THR A 88 32.75 6.64 -20.63
C THR A 88 32.71 8.06 -20.04
N GLY A 89 31.70 8.33 -19.20
CA GLY A 89 31.49 9.62 -18.55
C GLY A 89 30.80 10.67 -19.42
N LEU A 90 30.25 10.30 -20.59
CA LEU A 90 29.58 11.23 -21.51
C LEU A 90 28.16 11.57 -21.04
N THR A 91 27.72 12.81 -21.25
CA THR A 91 26.31 13.20 -21.09
C THR A 91 25.71 13.59 -22.44
N LEU A 92 24.60 12.96 -22.80
CA LEU A 92 23.77 13.29 -23.96
C LEU A 92 22.51 14.01 -23.49
N GLN A 93 22.23 15.19 -24.06
CA GLN A 93 21.07 15.99 -23.70
C GLN A 93 20.37 16.55 -24.94
N GLY A 94 19.09 16.17 -25.12
CA GLY A 94 18.19 16.84 -26.05
C GLY A 94 17.54 18.09 -25.44
N PRO A 95 16.65 18.78 -26.19
CA PRO A 95 16.05 20.04 -25.77
C PRO A 95 15.20 19.89 -24.51
N THR A 96 15.27 20.86 -23.62
CA THR A 96 14.49 20.95 -22.37
C THR A 96 13.38 21.99 -22.43
N ASP A 97 13.39 22.90 -23.42
CA ASP A 97 12.31 23.88 -23.56
C ASP A 97 11.03 23.20 -24.04
N VAL A 98 9.88 23.63 -23.50
CA VAL A 98 8.56 23.08 -23.85
C VAL A 98 8.32 23.16 -25.37
N GLY A 99 7.95 22.02 -25.97
CA GLY A 99 7.63 21.92 -27.40
C GLY A 99 8.83 21.72 -28.33
N LYS A 100 10.06 21.72 -27.81
CA LYS A 100 11.27 21.37 -28.57
C LYS A 100 11.64 19.91 -28.32
N VAL A 101 11.96 19.18 -29.38
CA VAL A 101 12.13 17.72 -29.32
C VAL A 101 13.25 17.26 -30.25
N ALA A 102 14.19 16.47 -29.72
CA ALA A 102 15.17 15.74 -30.51
C ALA A 102 14.75 14.26 -30.61
N THR A 103 14.37 13.82 -31.82
CA THR A 103 13.95 12.45 -32.10
C THR A 103 15.07 11.65 -32.75
N LEU A 104 15.56 10.63 -32.07
CA LEU A 104 16.47 9.62 -32.58
C LEU A 104 15.63 8.47 -33.16
N GLN A 105 15.68 8.30 -34.48
CA GLN A 105 14.83 7.35 -35.19
C GLN A 105 15.65 6.30 -35.94
N ARG A 106 15.40 5.02 -35.64
CA ARG A 106 15.94 3.91 -36.42
C ARG A 106 15.09 3.67 -37.66
N THR A 107 15.71 3.55 -38.83
CA THR A 107 14.99 3.37 -40.12
C THR A 107 15.31 2.05 -40.86
N GLY A 108 16.10 1.17 -40.26
CA GLY A 108 16.59 -0.06 -40.90
C GLY A 108 16.56 -1.25 -39.95
N VAL A 109 15.38 -1.68 -39.54
CA VAL A 109 15.16 -2.85 -38.68
C VAL A 109 14.97 -4.10 -39.53
N SER A 110 15.83 -5.08 -39.30
CA SER A 110 15.87 -6.39 -39.96
C SER A 110 15.96 -7.54 -38.95
N SER A 111 16.35 -7.23 -37.72
CA SER A 111 16.42 -8.14 -36.60
C SER A 111 15.91 -7.47 -35.32
N PHE A 112 15.53 -8.28 -34.34
CA PHE A 112 15.16 -7.84 -33.00
C PHE A 112 16.25 -6.97 -32.34
N GLN A 113 17.53 -7.32 -32.53
CA GLN A 113 18.65 -6.65 -31.87
C GLN A 113 19.04 -5.31 -32.52
N ASP A 114 18.37 -4.91 -33.59
CA ASP A 114 18.68 -3.66 -34.28
C ASP A 114 18.17 -2.49 -33.42
N ALA A 115 19.08 -1.87 -32.66
CA ALA A 115 18.76 -0.88 -31.65
C ALA A 115 18.80 0.55 -32.20
N VAL A 116 18.09 1.50 -31.57
CA VAL A 116 18.34 2.94 -31.80
C VAL A 116 19.65 3.31 -31.11
N LEU A 117 19.73 3.06 -29.80
CA LEU A 117 20.89 3.31 -28.95
C LEU A 117 21.43 1.97 -28.45
N LYS A 118 22.73 1.73 -28.62
CA LYS A 118 23.39 0.51 -28.14
C LYS A 118 24.52 0.89 -27.19
N ILE A 119 24.41 0.49 -25.93
CA ILE A 119 25.46 0.64 -24.92
C ILE A 119 26.25 -0.66 -24.89
N ASP A 120 27.54 -0.58 -25.18
CA ASP A 120 28.45 -1.71 -25.41
C ASP A 120 29.79 -1.45 -24.70
N GLY A 121 29.71 -1.40 -23.36
CA GLY A 121 30.85 -1.20 -22.45
C GLY A 121 31.25 0.25 -22.18
N ALA A 122 30.36 1.23 -22.37
CA ALA A 122 30.55 2.59 -21.85
C ALA A 122 30.09 2.66 -20.39
N ASP A 123 30.87 3.30 -19.51
CA ASP A 123 30.50 3.50 -18.09
C ASP A 123 30.11 4.98 -17.83
N ASN A 124 29.38 5.28 -16.76
CA ASN A 124 29.03 6.64 -16.33
C ASN A 124 28.36 7.46 -17.45
N LEU A 125 27.51 6.83 -18.25
CA LEU A 125 26.85 7.44 -19.39
C LEU A 125 25.47 7.95 -18.98
N THR A 126 25.19 9.23 -19.24
CA THR A 126 23.86 9.81 -19.02
C THR A 126 23.20 10.15 -20.36
N ILE A 127 21.95 9.74 -20.53
CA ILE A 127 21.12 10.08 -21.69
C ILE A 127 19.82 10.72 -21.21
N SER A 128 19.54 11.92 -21.69
CA SER A 128 18.35 12.67 -21.29
C SER A 128 17.68 13.51 -22.36
N HIS A 129 16.38 13.73 -22.20
CA HIS A 129 15.55 14.64 -23.02
C HIS A 129 15.55 14.30 -24.53
N VAL A 130 15.62 13.01 -24.87
CA VAL A 130 15.51 12.55 -26.26
C VAL A 130 14.30 11.64 -26.46
N VAL A 131 13.77 11.64 -27.68
CA VAL A 131 12.77 10.67 -28.14
C VAL A 131 13.48 9.55 -28.88
N VAL A 132 13.19 8.29 -28.53
CA VAL A 132 13.84 7.10 -29.08
C VAL A 132 12.78 6.20 -29.72
N THR A 133 12.84 6.01 -31.05
CA THR A 133 11.77 5.33 -31.79
C THR A 133 12.22 4.55 -33.03
N GLY A 134 11.40 3.58 -33.44
CA GLY A 134 11.52 2.84 -34.70
C GLY A 134 12.55 1.70 -34.68
N GLY A 135 13.13 1.38 -33.52
CA GLY A 135 14.06 0.27 -33.35
C GLY A 135 13.37 -1.07 -33.13
N GLY A 136 14.09 -2.18 -33.35
CA GLY A 136 13.71 -3.45 -32.72
C GLY A 136 13.82 -3.32 -31.20
N ILE A 137 14.83 -2.58 -30.74
CA ILE A 137 15.02 -2.14 -29.36
C ILE A 137 15.30 -0.63 -29.36
N GLY A 138 14.70 0.13 -28.44
CA GLY A 138 15.02 1.55 -28.25
C GLY A 138 16.43 1.71 -27.70
N VAL A 139 16.66 1.22 -26.47
CA VAL A 139 17.97 1.19 -25.82
C VAL A 139 18.38 -0.25 -25.51
N LEU A 140 19.47 -0.69 -26.15
CA LEU A 140 20.06 -2.01 -25.93
C LEU A 140 21.27 -1.90 -25.00
N LEU A 141 21.17 -2.53 -23.83
CA LEU A 141 22.27 -2.76 -22.91
C LEU A 141 22.94 -4.09 -23.28
N SER A 142 24.17 -4.04 -23.78
CA SER A 142 24.88 -5.19 -24.34
C SER A 142 26.35 -5.21 -23.95
N GLY A 143 27.00 -6.38 -24.07
CA GLY A 143 28.42 -6.59 -23.77
C GLY A 143 28.63 -7.63 -22.67
N ASP A 144 29.89 -8.03 -22.46
CA ASP A 144 30.24 -8.96 -21.37
C ASP A 144 29.95 -8.30 -20.01
N THR A 145 30.20 -6.99 -19.84
CA THR A 145 29.66 -6.16 -18.76
C THR A 145 28.81 -5.05 -19.38
N ILE A 146 27.55 -4.92 -18.97
CA ILE A 146 26.79 -3.68 -19.22
C ILE A 146 27.56 -2.63 -18.43
N GLY A 147 28.11 -1.60 -19.07
CA GLY A 147 29.00 -0.66 -18.39
C GLY A 147 28.36 -0.07 -17.13
N ASP A 148 29.17 0.28 -16.13
CA ASP A 148 28.70 0.67 -14.79
C ASP A 148 28.22 2.13 -14.80
N GLY A 149 27.16 2.48 -14.06
CA GLY A 149 26.75 3.87 -13.88
C GLY A 149 25.97 4.45 -15.08
N ILE A 150 25.05 3.68 -15.65
CA ILE A 150 24.21 4.17 -16.76
C ILE A 150 23.00 4.87 -16.19
N THR A 151 22.72 6.07 -16.70
CA THR A 151 21.51 6.82 -16.32
C THR A 151 20.70 7.18 -17.56
N LEU A 152 19.46 6.69 -17.61
CA LEU A 152 18.45 7.06 -18.60
C LEU A 152 17.38 7.89 -17.89
N MET A 153 17.29 9.19 -18.20
CA MET A 153 16.32 10.08 -17.55
C MET A 153 15.58 11.04 -18.47
N HIS A 154 14.32 11.36 -18.19
CA HIS A 154 13.54 12.35 -18.97
C HIS A 154 13.47 12.06 -20.47
N ASN A 155 13.51 10.78 -20.86
CA ASN A 155 13.42 10.38 -22.26
C ASN A 155 12.00 9.91 -22.59
N GLN A 156 11.65 9.94 -23.87
CA GLN A 156 10.46 9.28 -24.39
C GLN A 156 10.88 8.08 -25.24
N LEU A 157 10.40 6.88 -24.93
CA LEU A 157 10.73 5.65 -25.66
C LEU A 157 9.45 5.02 -26.17
N HIS A 158 9.23 5.04 -27.49
CA HIS A 158 7.98 4.56 -28.07
C HIS A 158 8.11 4.03 -29.50
N GLY A 159 7.17 3.17 -29.91
CA GLY A 159 7.15 2.59 -31.25
C GLY A 159 8.35 1.70 -31.56
N ASN A 160 8.91 1.04 -30.54
CA ASN A 160 9.96 0.04 -30.65
C ASN A 160 9.40 -1.35 -30.32
N GLY A 161 10.15 -2.41 -30.64
CA GLY A 161 9.86 -3.73 -30.08
C GLY A 161 9.99 -3.71 -28.56
N TYR A 162 11.17 -3.37 -28.04
CA TYR A 162 11.37 -3.09 -26.62
C TYR A 162 11.78 -1.63 -26.44
N GLY A 163 11.26 -0.95 -25.42
CA GLY A 163 11.77 0.36 -25.02
C GLY A 163 13.22 0.27 -24.56
N ILE A 164 13.48 -0.55 -23.55
CA ILE A 164 14.81 -0.82 -22.99
C ILE A 164 14.99 -2.33 -22.84
N TYR A 165 16.12 -2.86 -23.27
CA TYR A 165 16.43 -4.29 -23.15
C TYR A 165 17.86 -4.50 -22.69
N GLY A 166 18.05 -5.34 -21.68
CA GLY A 166 19.37 -5.79 -21.21
C GLY A 166 19.34 -7.26 -20.81
N ALA A 167 20.25 -8.05 -21.35
CA ALA A 167 20.41 -9.47 -20.98
C ALA A 167 21.89 -9.84 -20.91
N THR A 168 22.39 -10.23 -19.74
CA THR A 168 23.80 -10.55 -19.51
C THR A 168 23.99 -11.65 -18.46
N THR A 169 25.10 -12.38 -18.57
CA THR A 169 25.49 -13.40 -17.59
C THR A 169 26.47 -12.89 -16.53
N GLU A 170 27.14 -11.76 -16.74
CA GLU A 170 28.16 -11.24 -15.80
C GLU A 170 27.57 -10.21 -14.81
N GLY A 171 26.47 -9.54 -15.18
CA GLY A 171 25.65 -8.74 -14.27
C GLY A 171 25.31 -7.32 -14.73
N ILE A 172 24.37 -6.68 -14.01
CA ILE A 172 23.95 -5.27 -14.20
C ILE A 172 24.28 -4.48 -12.95
N THR A 173 25.00 -3.38 -13.11
CA THR A 173 25.62 -2.64 -12.02
C THR A 173 25.42 -1.14 -12.19
N ASP A 174 24.89 -0.48 -11.16
CA ASP A 174 24.63 0.96 -11.10
C ASP A 174 23.82 1.48 -12.31
N LEU A 175 22.65 0.87 -12.56
CA LEU A 175 21.72 1.28 -13.62
C LEU A 175 20.56 2.09 -13.03
N GLU A 176 20.39 3.32 -13.50
CA GLU A 176 19.25 4.18 -13.19
C GLU A 176 18.38 4.41 -14.42
N ILE A 177 17.11 4.03 -14.35
CA ILE A 177 16.08 4.35 -15.34
C ILE A 177 15.04 5.18 -14.61
N ARG A 178 15.03 6.51 -14.81
CA ARG A 178 14.15 7.38 -14.03
C ARG A 178 13.45 8.48 -14.79
N GLN A 179 12.22 8.81 -14.42
CA GLN A 179 11.48 9.94 -14.98
C GLN A 179 11.36 9.89 -16.51
N ASN A 180 11.27 8.69 -17.10
CA ASN A 180 11.05 8.49 -18.53
C ASN A 180 9.57 8.23 -18.82
N GLU A 181 9.13 8.56 -20.04
CA GLU A 181 7.85 8.13 -20.60
C GLU A 181 8.13 6.97 -21.56
N ILE A 182 7.63 5.78 -21.25
CA ILE A 182 7.85 4.56 -22.03
C ILE A 182 6.49 4.04 -22.46
N PHE A 183 6.17 4.14 -23.75
CA PHE A 183 4.81 3.84 -24.19
C PHE A 183 4.74 3.28 -25.61
N ASP A 184 3.64 2.61 -25.96
CA ASP A 184 3.38 2.10 -27.31
C ASP A 184 4.55 1.32 -27.95
N ASN A 185 5.30 0.59 -27.12
CA ASN A 185 6.26 -0.42 -27.55
C ASN A 185 5.61 -1.82 -27.47
N ASP A 186 6.15 -2.82 -28.17
CA ASP A 186 5.67 -4.21 -27.97
C ASP A 186 5.91 -4.66 -26.52
N ALA A 187 7.01 -4.20 -25.89
CA ALA A 187 7.32 -4.29 -24.46
C ALA A 187 8.07 -3.04 -23.95
N GLY A 188 7.94 -2.71 -22.66
CA GLY A 188 8.59 -1.55 -22.05
C GLY A 188 10.07 -1.80 -21.74
N ILE A 189 10.37 -2.14 -20.48
CA ILE A 189 11.72 -2.41 -19.97
C ILE A 189 11.85 -3.92 -19.72
N ALA A 190 12.94 -4.54 -20.18
CA ALA A 190 13.23 -5.93 -19.86
C ALA A 190 14.71 -6.13 -19.47
N LEU A 191 14.97 -6.61 -18.25
CA LEU A 191 16.31 -6.81 -17.70
C LEU A 191 16.47 -8.24 -17.16
N PHE A 192 17.48 -8.94 -17.68
CA PHE A 192 17.79 -10.33 -17.34
C PHE A 192 19.26 -10.44 -16.93
N ALA A 193 19.54 -10.83 -15.67
CA ALA A 193 20.91 -10.93 -15.16
C ALA A 193 21.04 -11.93 -13.98
N GLN A 194 22.19 -12.61 -13.88
CA GLN A 194 22.47 -13.51 -12.74
C GLN A 194 23.08 -12.81 -11.53
N LEU A 195 23.65 -11.63 -11.73
CA LEU A 195 24.32 -10.85 -10.70
C LEU A 195 23.93 -9.39 -10.90
N THR A 196 23.69 -8.69 -9.82
CA THR A 196 23.32 -7.27 -9.87
C THR A 196 23.87 -6.53 -8.66
N SER A 197 24.11 -5.25 -8.85
CA SER A 197 24.27 -4.32 -7.74
C SER A 197 23.69 -2.97 -8.14
N SER A 198 22.68 -2.50 -7.41
CA SER A 198 22.08 -1.17 -7.61
C SER A 198 21.43 -0.98 -8.99
N VAL A 199 20.24 -1.56 -9.17
CA VAL A 199 19.36 -1.25 -10.30
C VAL A 199 18.15 -0.50 -9.76
N LEU A 200 17.93 0.72 -10.24
CA LEU A 200 16.82 1.59 -9.83
C LEU A 200 15.97 1.96 -11.04
N ILE A 201 14.67 1.63 -10.97
CA ILE A 201 13.65 2.05 -11.92
C ILE A 201 12.68 2.95 -11.16
N SER A 202 12.72 4.27 -11.38
CA SER A 202 11.93 5.20 -10.56
C SER A 202 11.29 6.40 -11.26
N GLY A 203 10.08 6.78 -10.82
CA GLY A 203 9.41 7.97 -11.36
C GLY A 203 9.03 7.90 -12.84
N ASN A 204 9.06 6.71 -13.47
CA ASN A 204 8.73 6.54 -14.88
C ASN A 204 7.21 6.41 -15.07
N THR A 205 6.73 6.81 -16.26
CA THR A 205 5.37 6.54 -16.73
C THR A 205 5.43 5.50 -17.83
N VAL A 206 4.81 4.34 -17.62
CA VAL A 206 4.92 3.16 -18.50
C VAL A 206 3.53 2.71 -18.94
N SER A 207 3.22 2.79 -20.24
CA SER A 207 1.83 2.58 -20.70
C SER A 207 1.65 2.06 -22.12
N GLY A 208 0.52 1.42 -22.41
CA GLY A 208 0.12 1.09 -23.79
C GLY A 208 0.87 -0.10 -24.40
N HIS A 209 1.57 -0.90 -23.59
CA HIS A 209 2.19 -2.14 -24.05
C HIS A 209 1.13 -3.25 -24.16
N LEU A 210 0.58 -3.42 -25.36
CA LEU A 210 -0.58 -4.30 -25.60
C LEU A 210 -0.32 -5.50 -26.52
N SER A 211 0.91 -5.66 -27.02
CA SER A 211 1.26 -6.81 -27.87
C SER A 211 1.16 -8.12 -27.07
N ASP A 212 0.62 -9.17 -27.70
CA ASP A 212 0.57 -10.53 -27.17
C ASP A 212 1.24 -11.53 -28.14
N VAL A 213 2.02 -11.03 -29.10
CA VAL A 213 2.55 -11.82 -30.21
C VAL A 213 3.62 -12.81 -29.74
N TYR A 214 4.53 -12.35 -28.87
CA TYR A 214 5.60 -13.18 -28.31
C TYR A 214 5.59 -13.21 -26.77
N PRO A 215 6.14 -14.27 -26.14
CA PRO A 215 6.38 -14.26 -24.71
C PRO A 215 7.27 -13.08 -24.32
N GLY A 216 6.84 -12.30 -23.32
CA GLY A 216 7.51 -11.07 -22.90
C GLY A 216 6.91 -9.80 -23.50
N ASP A 217 6.08 -9.90 -24.54
CA ASP A 217 5.33 -8.77 -25.08
C ASP A 217 4.19 -8.36 -24.13
N GLY A 218 3.83 -7.08 -24.19
CA GLY A 218 2.76 -6.47 -23.43
C GLY A 218 3.11 -6.17 -21.97
N ILE A 219 4.38 -6.35 -21.59
CA ILE A 219 4.87 -6.13 -20.23
C ILE A 219 5.49 -4.74 -20.14
N GLY A 220 5.11 -3.97 -19.12
CA GLY A 220 5.71 -2.67 -18.81
C GLY A 220 7.15 -2.79 -18.30
N VAL A 221 7.36 -3.55 -17.23
CA VAL A 221 8.70 -3.88 -16.70
C VAL A 221 8.80 -5.39 -16.47
N SER A 222 9.84 -6.01 -17.00
CA SER A 222 10.14 -7.44 -16.82
C SER A 222 11.54 -7.61 -16.25
N LEU A 223 11.63 -8.18 -15.05
CA LEU A 223 12.88 -8.38 -14.31
C LEU A 223 13.06 -9.87 -13.99
N GLU A 224 14.17 -10.43 -14.45
CA GLU A 224 14.68 -11.74 -14.03
C GLU A 224 16.13 -11.55 -13.57
N LEU A 225 16.27 -11.10 -12.33
CA LEU A 225 17.52 -10.71 -11.69
C LEU A 225 17.35 -10.65 -10.17
N ASP A 226 18.44 -10.46 -9.45
CA ASP A 226 18.38 -10.22 -8.00
C ASP A 226 18.48 -8.71 -7.70
N GLY A 227 18.07 -8.23 -6.54
CA GLY A 227 18.50 -6.90 -6.01
C GLY A 227 18.19 -5.63 -6.83
N ALA A 228 17.01 -5.52 -7.46
CA ALA A 228 16.53 -4.28 -8.09
C ALA A 228 15.43 -3.58 -7.28
N GLU A 229 15.32 -2.27 -7.44
CA GLU A 229 14.27 -1.43 -6.85
C GLU A 229 13.41 -0.80 -7.97
N VAL A 230 12.10 -1.03 -7.93
CA VAL A 230 11.10 -0.44 -8.82
C VAL A 230 10.21 0.44 -7.96
N THR A 231 10.38 1.76 -8.02
CA THR A 231 9.69 2.66 -7.08
C THR A 231 9.16 3.98 -7.63
N GLY A 232 8.00 4.43 -7.16
CA GLY A 232 7.44 5.73 -7.55
C GLY A 232 7.03 5.83 -9.02
N ASN A 233 6.81 4.71 -9.70
CA ASN A 233 6.44 4.70 -11.12
C ASN A 233 4.91 4.60 -11.29
N GLN A 234 4.43 4.98 -12.48
CA GLN A 234 3.05 4.82 -12.93
C GLN A 234 2.99 3.79 -14.06
N PHE A 235 2.18 2.74 -13.90
CA PHE A 235 1.98 1.67 -14.87
C PHE A 235 0.52 1.55 -15.27
N THR A 236 0.17 1.95 -16.50
CA THR A 236 -1.24 2.01 -16.92
C THR A 236 -1.48 1.43 -18.31
N ASN A 237 -2.61 0.74 -18.53
CA ASN A 237 -3.02 0.24 -19.84
C ASN A 237 -1.99 -0.67 -20.54
N ASN A 238 -1.28 -1.49 -19.77
CA ASN A 238 -0.42 -2.55 -20.28
C ASN A 238 -1.15 -3.90 -20.15
N ARG A 239 -0.70 -4.91 -20.90
CA ARG A 239 -1.18 -6.27 -20.63
C ARG A 239 -0.73 -6.72 -19.24
N ILE A 240 0.53 -6.51 -18.91
CA ILE A 240 1.10 -6.74 -17.58
C ILE A 240 1.88 -5.48 -17.19
N GLY A 241 1.61 -4.92 -16.00
CA GLY A 241 2.35 -3.75 -15.52
C GLY A 241 3.81 -4.11 -15.22
N ILE A 242 4.00 -4.95 -14.20
CA ILE A 242 5.32 -5.38 -13.73
C ILE A 242 5.37 -6.91 -13.64
N THR A 243 6.48 -7.51 -14.06
CA THR A 243 6.88 -8.88 -13.76
C THR A 243 8.23 -8.85 -13.06
N ALA A 244 8.31 -9.38 -11.84
CA ALA A 244 9.52 -9.45 -11.04
C ALA A 244 9.76 -10.89 -10.56
N SER A 245 10.95 -11.40 -10.84
CA SER A 245 11.38 -12.73 -10.43
C SER A 245 12.84 -12.69 -9.97
N ALA A 246 13.05 -13.03 -8.70
CA ALA A 246 14.36 -13.09 -8.05
C ALA A 246 14.62 -14.49 -7.49
N SER A 247 15.90 -14.88 -7.43
CA SER A 247 16.29 -16.18 -6.86
C SER A 247 15.97 -16.24 -5.36
N LEU A 248 15.45 -17.38 -4.88
CA LEU A 248 15.19 -17.57 -3.45
C LEU A 248 16.49 -17.48 -2.64
N GLY A 249 16.45 -16.69 -1.55
CA GLY A 249 17.61 -16.46 -0.67
C GLY A 249 18.69 -15.52 -1.23
N ALA A 250 18.50 -14.98 -2.44
CA ALA A 250 19.32 -13.90 -2.97
C ALA A 250 18.85 -12.53 -2.44
N THR A 251 19.53 -11.46 -2.86
CA THR A 251 19.05 -10.09 -2.62
C THR A 251 17.70 -9.91 -3.30
N GLN A 252 16.69 -9.45 -2.56
CA GLN A 252 15.32 -9.37 -3.07
C GLN A 252 15.15 -8.26 -4.11
N ILE A 253 14.22 -8.46 -5.05
CA ILE A 253 13.64 -7.35 -5.81
C ILE A 253 12.62 -6.65 -4.91
N VAL A 254 12.66 -5.32 -4.85
CA VAL A 254 11.68 -4.50 -4.12
C VAL A 254 10.85 -3.71 -5.12
N VAL A 255 9.53 -3.93 -5.12
CA VAL A 255 8.54 -3.19 -5.90
C VAL A 255 7.72 -2.36 -4.94
N SER A 256 7.95 -1.04 -4.89
CA SER A 256 7.35 -0.20 -3.85
C SER A 256 6.85 1.17 -4.29
N ALA A 257 5.83 1.71 -3.63
CA ALA A 257 5.32 3.07 -3.90
C ALA A 257 4.98 3.33 -5.39
N ASN A 258 4.57 2.29 -6.14
CA ASN A 258 4.13 2.46 -7.53
C ASN A 258 2.61 2.59 -7.58
N GLN A 259 2.14 3.34 -8.57
CA GLN A 259 0.74 3.36 -8.97
C GLN A 259 0.56 2.44 -10.18
N VAL A 260 -0.27 1.41 -10.04
CA VAL A 260 -0.47 0.37 -11.05
C VAL A 260 -1.95 0.27 -11.34
N SER A 261 -2.38 0.68 -12.53
CA SER A 261 -3.79 0.78 -12.84
C SER A 261 -4.16 0.29 -14.24
N ASP A 262 -5.41 -0.16 -14.44
CA ASP A 262 -5.98 -0.46 -15.77
C ASP A 262 -5.16 -1.44 -16.65
N ASN A 263 -4.28 -2.24 -16.05
CA ASN A 263 -3.58 -3.32 -16.72
C ASN A 263 -4.45 -4.60 -16.72
N GLN A 264 -4.19 -5.57 -17.61
CA GLN A 264 -4.85 -6.88 -17.48
C GLN A 264 -4.36 -7.63 -16.22
N VAL A 265 -3.06 -7.53 -15.93
CA VAL A 265 -2.45 -7.91 -14.64
C VAL A 265 -1.60 -6.75 -14.16
N GLY A 266 -1.77 -6.31 -12.92
CA GLY A 266 -0.96 -5.22 -12.34
C GLY A 266 0.48 -5.66 -12.13
N ILE A 267 0.72 -6.54 -11.16
CA ILE A 267 2.05 -7.01 -10.75
C ILE A 267 2.08 -8.54 -10.75
N GLN A 268 3.12 -9.13 -11.33
CA GLN A 268 3.47 -10.54 -11.15
C GLN A 268 4.75 -10.63 -10.32
N ALA A 269 4.67 -11.25 -9.14
CA ALA A 269 5.80 -11.38 -8.22
C ALA A 269 6.13 -12.87 -7.98
N PHE A 270 7.41 -13.20 -8.15
CA PHE A 270 7.93 -14.55 -8.01
C PHE A 270 9.19 -14.61 -7.15
N GLY A 271 9.40 -15.74 -6.46
CA GLY A 271 10.63 -16.00 -5.73
C GLY A 271 10.94 -14.95 -4.66
N GLY A 272 12.19 -14.50 -4.61
CA GLY A 272 12.67 -13.47 -3.68
C GLY A 272 12.21 -12.04 -4.02
N THR A 273 10.90 -11.81 -4.14
CA THR A 273 10.33 -10.48 -4.44
C THR A 273 9.51 -9.94 -3.28
N GLN A 274 9.67 -8.64 -2.99
CA GLN A 274 8.85 -7.88 -2.05
C GLN A 274 7.99 -6.86 -2.81
N VAL A 275 6.69 -6.85 -2.55
CA VAL A 275 5.73 -5.88 -3.09
C VAL A 275 5.17 -5.06 -1.94
N ILE A 276 5.60 -3.81 -1.80
CA ILE A 276 5.39 -3.01 -0.57
C ILE A 276 4.81 -1.62 -0.86
N GLY A 277 3.69 -1.23 -0.24
CA GLY A 277 3.26 0.18 -0.29
C GLY A 277 2.84 0.67 -1.68
N ASN A 278 2.33 -0.21 -2.54
CA ASN A 278 1.85 0.16 -3.88
C ASN A 278 0.34 0.44 -3.86
N GLU A 279 -0.11 1.27 -4.80
CA GLU A 279 -1.53 1.50 -5.09
C GLU A 279 -1.89 0.75 -6.38
N ILE A 280 -2.82 -0.21 -6.31
CA ILE A 280 -3.08 -1.20 -7.37
C ILE A 280 -4.58 -1.32 -7.65
N TYR A 281 -5.04 -0.89 -8.82
CA TYR A 281 -6.49 -0.82 -9.07
C TYR A 281 -6.96 -0.89 -10.53
N GLY A 282 -8.26 -1.10 -10.73
CA GLY A 282 -8.90 -1.03 -12.05
C GLY A 282 -8.54 -2.17 -13.00
N HIS A 283 -7.98 -3.28 -12.50
CA HIS A 283 -7.59 -4.41 -13.34
C HIS A 283 -8.82 -5.26 -13.69
N ARG A 284 -9.30 -5.12 -14.94
CA ARG A 284 -10.50 -5.80 -15.47
C ARG A 284 -10.17 -6.67 -16.69
N SER A 285 -10.56 -7.95 -16.69
CA SER A 285 -10.33 -8.87 -17.81
C SER A 285 -11.44 -9.92 -17.93
N PRO A 286 -12.35 -9.80 -18.92
CA PRO A 286 -13.48 -10.73 -19.09
C PRO A 286 -13.09 -12.20 -19.34
N GLN A 287 -11.87 -12.46 -19.81
CA GLN A 287 -11.41 -13.81 -20.17
C GLN A 287 -10.52 -14.46 -19.11
N ALA A 288 -9.75 -13.67 -18.35
CA ALA A 288 -8.74 -14.19 -17.42
C ALA A 288 -8.97 -13.81 -15.95
N GLY A 289 -9.92 -12.90 -15.68
CA GLY A 289 -10.00 -12.18 -14.40
C GLY A 289 -8.87 -11.14 -14.35
N GLY A 290 -9.20 -9.86 -14.28
CA GLY A 290 -8.19 -8.81 -14.12
C GLY A 290 -7.61 -8.90 -12.71
N MET A 291 -6.30 -9.06 -12.60
CA MET A 291 -5.63 -9.32 -11.33
C MET A 291 -4.80 -8.11 -10.90
N GLY A 292 -4.94 -7.67 -9.65
CA GLY A 292 -4.04 -6.67 -9.06
C GLY A 292 -2.63 -7.20 -8.92
N ILE A 293 -2.47 -8.21 -8.07
CA ILE A 293 -1.20 -8.91 -7.85
C ILE A 293 -1.39 -10.39 -8.18
N GLN A 294 -0.45 -10.96 -8.91
CA GLN A 294 -0.30 -12.39 -9.09
C GLN A 294 0.98 -12.86 -8.40
N THR A 295 0.89 -13.86 -7.52
CA THR A 295 2.04 -14.42 -6.81
C THR A 295 2.26 -15.89 -7.13
N ALA A 296 3.52 -16.33 -7.09
CA ALA A 296 3.89 -17.74 -6.92
C ALA A 296 5.32 -17.84 -6.35
N GLU A 297 5.68 -18.99 -5.78
CA GLU A 297 7.06 -19.29 -5.34
C GLU A 297 7.60 -18.41 -4.18
N GLY A 298 6.72 -18.00 -3.25
CA GLY A 298 7.12 -17.42 -1.95
C GLY A 298 7.43 -15.91 -1.85
N PRO A 299 6.83 -15.00 -2.64
CA PRO A 299 7.01 -13.56 -2.46
C PRO A 299 6.37 -13.04 -1.17
N THR A 300 6.75 -11.83 -0.78
CA THR A 300 6.12 -11.07 0.33
C THR A 300 5.32 -9.90 -0.23
N VAL A 301 4.07 -9.75 0.20
CA VAL A 301 3.16 -8.68 -0.24
C VAL A 301 2.69 -7.93 1.00
N GLU A 302 3.15 -6.68 1.18
CA GLU A 302 2.95 -5.91 2.41
C GLU A 302 2.46 -4.48 2.18
N ASP A 303 1.61 -3.95 3.06
CA ASP A 303 1.24 -2.53 3.10
C ASP A 303 0.70 -1.95 1.78
N ASN A 304 0.14 -2.76 0.87
CA ASN A 304 -0.42 -2.28 -0.39
C ASN A 304 -1.90 -1.89 -0.24
N SER A 305 -2.34 -0.92 -1.04
CA SER A 305 -3.75 -0.60 -1.26
C SER A 305 -4.20 -1.23 -2.58
N ILE A 306 -5.13 -2.19 -2.52
CA ILE A 306 -5.50 -3.05 -3.65
C ILE A 306 -7.02 -3.04 -3.81
N TYR A 307 -7.52 -2.35 -4.83
CA TYR A 307 -8.94 -2.12 -4.97
C TYR A 307 -9.47 -2.08 -6.39
N ASP A 308 -10.78 -2.22 -6.58
CA ASP A 308 -11.44 -2.13 -7.89
C ASP A 308 -10.85 -3.10 -8.95
N ASN A 309 -10.44 -4.30 -8.54
CA ASN A 309 -9.95 -5.37 -9.43
C ASN A 309 -10.95 -6.52 -9.52
N ASP A 310 -10.90 -7.34 -10.59
CA ASP A 310 -11.73 -8.56 -10.61
C ASP A 310 -11.24 -9.52 -9.51
N ILE A 311 -9.92 -9.59 -9.33
CA ILE A 311 -9.24 -10.28 -8.24
C ILE A 311 -8.14 -9.35 -7.71
N GLY A 312 -8.14 -9.05 -6.41
CA GLY A 312 -7.13 -8.21 -5.79
C GLY A 312 -5.76 -8.90 -5.82
N ILE A 313 -5.64 -10.04 -5.12
CA ILE A 313 -4.44 -10.88 -5.11
C ILE A 313 -4.80 -12.30 -5.55
N GLN A 314 -4.15 -12.80 -6.60
CA GLN A 314 -4.23 -14.19 -7.04
C GLN A 314 -2.90 -14.91 -6.75
N ASN A 315 -2.94 -15.92 -5.90
CA ASN A 315 -1.83 -16.81 -5.69
C ASN A 315 -1.96 -18.11 -6.49
N TYR A 316 -0.87 -18.56 -7.09
CA TYR A 316 -0.77 -19.81 -7.83
C TYR A 316 0.17 -20.82 -7.15
N PRO A 317 -0.03 -22.13 -7.38
CA PRO A 317 0.87 -23.16 -6.88
C PRO A 317 2.28 -22.96 -7.43
N GLY A 318 3.28 -22.89 -6.55
CA GLY A 318 4.68 -23.01 -6.93
C GLY A 318 5.08 -24.46 -7.22
N PHE A 319 6.20 -24.66 -7.92
CA PHE A 319 6.79 -26.01 -8.09
C PHE A 319 7.45 -26.54 -6.82
N GLU A 320 7.89 -25.63 -5.94
CA GLU A 320 8.55 -25.92 -4.67
C GLU A 320 7.68 -25.43 -3.49
N PRO A 321 7.66 -26.15 -2.35
CA PRO A 321 6.88 -25.76 -1.17
C PRO A 321 7.51 -24.53 -0.51
N THR A 322 7.10 -23.34 -0.96
CA THR A 322 7.55 -22.05 -0.43
C THR A 322 6.35 -21.30 0.12
N ARG A 323 6.51 -20.69 1.30
CA ARG A 323 5.46 -19.91 1.94
C ARG A 323 5.49 -18.49 1.42
N TYR A 324 4.39 -18.02 0.85
CA TYR A 324 4.20 -16.57 0.64
C TYR A 324 3.60 -15.95 1.91
N THR A 325 3.78 -14.64 2.04
CA THR A 325 3.18 -13.85 3.13
C THR A 325 2.40 -12.70 2.51
N ILE A 326 1.12 -12.58 2.86
CA ILE A 326 0.26 -11.44 2.53
C ILE A 326 -0.05 -10.75 3.86
N ASN A 327 0.58 -9.60 4.10
CA ASN A 327 0.64 -8.96 5.40
C ASN A 327 0.20 -7.49 5.35
N SER A 328 -0.62 -7.00 6.28
CA SER A 328 -0.89 -5.56 6.42
C SER A 328 -1.44 -4.83 5.18
N ASN A 329 -2.07 -5.53 4.23
CA ASN A 329 -2.62 -4.89 3.03
C ASN A 329 -4.05 -4.38 3.29
N SER A 330 -4.44 -3.30 2.62
CA SER A 330 -5.83 -2.85 2.52
C SER A 330 -6.42 -3.33 1.19
N ILE A 331 -7.39 -4.23 1.25
CA ILE A 331 -7.90 -4.98 0.08
C ILE A 331 -9.41 -4.82 0.01
N PHE A 332 -9.89 -4.01 -0.92
CA PHE A 332 -11.30 -3.62 -0.93
C PHE A 332 -11.92 -3.41 -2.32
N ALA A 333 -13.24 -3.41 -2.42
CA ALA A 333 -13.95 -3.18 -3.69
C ALA A 333 -13.55 -4.12 -4.85
N ASN A 334 -12.98 -5.29 -4.55
CA ASN A 334 -12.61 -6.29 -5.56
C ASN A 334 -13.73 -7.33 -5.72
N GLY A 335 -13.80 -7.98 -6.89
CA GLY A 335 -14.67 -9.16 -7.06
C GLY A 335 -14.22 -10.32 -6.17
N THR A 336 -12.92 -10.47 -5.93
CA THR A 336 -12.40 -11.32 -4.86
C THR A 336 -11.17 -10.64 -4.31
N GLY A 337 -11.11 -10.39 -3.00
CA GLY A 337 -9.98 -9.72 -2.37
C GLY A 337 -8.70 -10.53 -2.54
N ILE A 338 -8.69 -11.75 -1.98
CA ILE A 338 -7.59 -12.71 -2.11
C ILE A 338 -8.12 -14.04 -2.62
N ALA A 339 -7.52 -14.56 -3.69
CA ALA A 339 -7.77 -15.89 -4.21
C ALA A 339 -6.48 -16.71 -4.17
N GLY A 340 -6.48 -17.89 -3.54
CA GLY A 340 -5.28 -18.72 -3.43
C GLY A 340 -5.56 -20.21 -3.42
N SER A 341 -4.54 -21.03 -3.74
CA SER A 341 -4.66 -22.48 -3.74
C SER A 341 -3.82 -23.17 -2.66
N ASP A 342 -2.77 -22.55 -2.12
CA ASP A 342 -1.71 -23.24 -1.35
C ASP A 342 -1.01 -22.37 -0.26
N PHE A 343 -0.08 -22.98 0.49
CA PHE A 343 1.00 -22.49 1.38
C PHE A 343 1.24 -20.97 1.56
N GLY A 344 0.43 -20.26 2.35
CA GLY A 344 0.83 -18.92 2.78
C GLY A 344 0.13 -18.43 4.04
N ASP A 345 0.72 -17.40 4.62
CA ASP A 345 0.23 -16.74 5.81
C ASP A 345 -0.43 -15.42 5.39
N ILE A 346 -1.74 -15.33 5.59
CA ILE A 346 -2.57 -14.13 5.34
C ILE A 346 -2.82 -13.50 6.71
N VAL A 347 -2.10 -12.42 7.00
CA VAL A 347 -2.06 -11.84 8.34
C VAL A 347 -2.19 -10.32 8.35
N LEU A 348 -2.81 -9.76 9.39
CA LEU A 348 -2.88 -8.31 9.60
C LEU A 348 -3.52 -7.50 8.44
N ASN A 349 -4.22 -8.14 7.50
CA ASN A 349 -4.83 -7.44 6.38
C ASN A 349 -6.20 -6.86 6.78
N ARG A 350 -6.53 -5.71 6.20
CA ARG A 350 -7.88 -5.12 6.20
C ARG A 350 -8.57 -5.52 4.91
N ILE A 351 -9.64 -6.32 4.99
CA ILE A 351 -10.31 -6.91 3.82
C ILE A 351 -11.81 -6.61 3.87
N TYR A 352 -12.28 -5.71 3.01
CA TYR A 352 -13.65 -5.21 3.09
C TYR A 352 -14.28 -4.80 1.77
N GLY A 353 -15.60 -4.71 1.70
CA GLY A 353 -16.29 -4.22 0.50
C GLY A 353 -16.10 -5.09 -0.75
N ASN A 354 -15.56 -6.32 -0.62
CA ASN A 354 -15.34 -7.23 -1.73
C ASN A 354 -16.57 -8.14 -1.91
N GLU A 355 -16.80 -8.69 -3.11
CA GLU A 355 -17.85 -9.73 -3.25
C GLU A 355 -17.50 -10.95 -2.38
N ALA A 356 -16.23 -11.37 -2.39
CA ALA A 356 -15.67 -12.30 -1.42
C ALA A 356 -14.32 -11.79 -0.89
N GLY A 357 -14.12 -11.82 0.42
CA GLY A 357 -12.88 -11.38 1.05
C GLY A 357 -11.68 -12.28 0.67
N VAL A 358 -11.72 -13.54 1.12
CA VAL A 358 -10.70 -14.55 0.83
C VAL A 358 -11.36 -15.81 0.26
N ARG A 359 -10.83 -16.35 -0.84
CA ARG A 359 -11.31 -17.59 -1.45
C ARG A 359 -10.17 -18.57 -1.68
N PHE A 360 -10.32 -19.76 -1.14
CA PHE A 360 -9.42 -20.88 -1.39
C PHE A 360 -9.94 -21.74 -2.54
N THR A 361 -9.04 -22.18 -3.41
CA THR A 361 -9.35 -23.00 -4.59
C THR A 361 -8.62 -24.34 -4.54
N HIS A 362 -9.27 -25.39 -5.05
CA HIS A 362 -8.76 -26.77 -5.00
C HIS A 362 -7.53 -26.95 -5.89
N TYR A 363 -6.45 -27.51 -5.33
CA TYR A 363 -5.31 -27.99 -6.13
C TYR A 363 -4.85 -29.40 -5.71
N ALA A 364 -5.04 -30.37 -6.61
CA ALA A 364 -4.95 -31.80 -6.31
C ALA A 364 -3.55 -32.34 -5.90
N SER A 365 -2.49 -31.54 -6.01
CA SER A 365 -1.11 -31.96 -5.74
C SER A 365 -0.50 -31.40 -4.45
N VAL A 366 -1.26 -30.61 -3.68
CA VAL A 366 -0.74 -29.96 -2.47
C VAL A 366 -1.44 -30.51 -1.23
N THR A 367 -0.63 -30.87 -0.23
CA THR A 367 -1.05 -31.60 0.97
C THR A 367 -0.61 -30.91 2.26
N SER A 368 -0.38 -29.59 2.24
CA SER A 368 -0.08 -28.84 3.46
C SER A 368 -0.41 -27.34 3.40
N GLY A 369 -1.16 -26.93 4.42
CA GLY A 369 -1.21 -25.70 5.20
C GLY A 369 -0.85 -24.30 4.70
N GLY A 370 -1.81 -23.38 4.91
CA GLY A 370 -1.65 -21.92 5.12
C GLY A 370 -2.51 -21.44 6.30
N SER A 371 -2.26 -20.22 6.79
CA SER A 371 -2.99 -19.61 7.91
C SER A 371 -3.65 -18.29 7.53
N VAL A 372 -4.83 -18.02 8.09
CA VAL A 372 -5.53 -16.73 8.01
C VAL A 372 -5.71 -16.24 9.43
N ASN A 373 -4.89 -15.29 9.88
CA ASN A 373 -4.91 -14.85 11.27
C ASN A 373 -4.68 -13.36 11.50
N ASN A 374 -5.30 -12.80 12.54
CA ASN A 374 -5.23 -11.37 12.87
C ASN A 374 -5.65 -10.45 11.71
N ASN A 375 -6.56 -10.87 10.84
CA ASN A 375 -7.12 -9.99 9.81
C ASN A 375 -8.41 -9.34 10.31
N LEU A 376 -8.67 -8.13 9.80
CA LEU A 376 -9.93 -7.44 9.95
C LEU A 376 -10.73 -7.65 8.65
N ILE A 377 -11.86 -8.35 8.73
CA ILE A 377 -12.64 -8.80 7.57
C ILE A 377 -14.09 -8.35 7.75
N TYR A 378 -14.58 -7.43 6.94
CA TYR A 378 -15.90 -6.85 7.19
C TYR A 378 -16.54 -6.30 5.93
N ASP A 379 -17.86 -6.08 5.98
CA ASP A 379 -18.62 -5.48 4.88
C ASP A 379 -18.37 -6.12 3.50
N ASN A 380 -18.12 -7.44 3.46
CA ASN A 380 -18.07 -8.16 2.20
C ASN A 380 -19.52 -8.48 1.76
N GLU A 381 -19.76 -8.65 0.46
CA GLU A 381 -21.13 -8.80 -0.04
C GLU A 381 -21.71 -10.20 0.15
N VAL A 382 -20.87 -11.22 -0.08
CA VAL A 382 -21.29 -12.63 -0.09
C VAL A 382 -20.65 -13.40 1.05
N VAL A 383 -19.32 -13.31 1.18
CA VAL A 383 -18.59 -14.12 2.15
C VAL A 383 -17.25 -13.48 2.55
N GLY A 384 -16.93 -13.51 3.84
CA GLY A 384 -15.62 -13.12 4.35
C GLY A 384 -14.51 -14.10 3.91
N ILE A 385 -14.63 -15.37 4.29
CA ILE A 385 -13.73 -16.46 3.88
C ILE A 385 -14.49 -17.64 3.27
N ASP A 386 -14.17 -17.98 2.03
CA ASP A 386 -14.70 -19.10 1.26
C ASP A 386 -13.69 -20.26 1.20
N LEU A 387 -14.01 -21.36 1.88
CA LEU A 387 -13.21 -22.59 2.02
C LEU A 387 -13.82 -23.77 1.28
N ARG A 388 -14.85 -23.57 0.44
CA ARG A 388 -15.58 -24.69 -0.17
C ARG A 388 -14.71 -25.63 -1.02
N ASP A 389 -13.69 -25.09 -1.67
CA ASP A 389 -12.77 -25.82 -2.54
C ASP A 389 -11.38 -26.05 -1.89
N ALA A 390 -11.19 -25.69 -0.62
CA ALA A 390 -9.91 -25.86 0.06
C ALA A 390 -9.57 -27.36 0.27
N THR A 391 -8.32 -27.77 0.00
CA THR A 391 -7.84 -29.16 0.15
C THR A 391 -7.01 -29.43 1.38
N ASP A 392 -6.41 -28.39 1.95
CA ASP A 392 -5.72 -28.42 3.25
C ASP A 392 -5.44 -26.99 3.74
N PHE A 393 -6.35 -26.40 4.52
CA PHE A 393 -6.05 -25.17 5.26
C PHE A 393 -5.65 -25.53 6.69
N THR A 394 -4.75 -24.76 7.31
CA THR A 394 -4.29 -25.08 8.67
C THR A 394 -5.11 -24.37 9.73
N LYS A 395 -5.33 -23.06 9.59
CA LYS A 395 -5.89 -22.27 10.69
C LYS A 395 -6.55 -20.98 10.21
N VAL A 396 -7.77 -20.74 10.65
CA VAL A 396 -8.45 -19.44 10.61
C VAL A 396 -8.58 -18.99 12.07
N SER A 397 -7.77 -18.03 12.51
CA SER A 397 -7.77 -17.66 13.93
C SER A 397 -7.50 -16.22 14.26
N PHE A 398 -8.07 -15.73 15.35
CA PHE A 398 -7.86 -14.35 15.80
C PHE A 398 -8.20 -13.33 14.71
N ASN A 399 -9.13 -13.63 13.81
CA ASN A 399 -9.66 -12.62 12.89
C ASN A 399 -10.88 -11.95 13.53
N THR A 400 -11.09 -10.68 13.19
CA THR A 400 -12.33 -9.97 13.52
C THR A 400 -13.19 -9.89 12.28
N PHE A 401 -14.36 -10.52 12.34
CA PHE A 401 -15.39 -10.44 11.32
C PHE A 401 -16.51 -9.50 11.74
N TYR A 402 -16.91 -8.62 10.83
CA TYR A 402 -18.13 -7.83 10.95
C TYR A 402 -18.88 -7.82 9.62
N GLU A 403 -19.84 -8.74 9.47
CA GLU A 403 -20.57 -8.94 8.21
C GLU A 403 -22.06 -8.62 8.42
N PRO A 404 -22.52 -7.39 8.11
CA PRO A 404 -23.93 -7.03 8.23
C PRO A 404 -24.84 -7.88 7.34
N VAL A 405 -24.33 -8.34 6.19
CA VAL A 405 -25.09 -9.10 5.19
C VAL A 405 -24.45 -10.45 4.87
N ALA A 406 -23.14 -10.51 4.62
CA ALA A 406 -22.43 -11.72 4.21
C ALA A 406 -22.34 -12.80 5.29
N ASP A 407 -21.96 -14.00 4.85
CA ASP A 407 -21.51 -15.07 5.74
C ASP A 407 -20.03 -14.85 6.12
N ALA A 408 -19.62 -15.14 7.36
CA ALA A 408 -18.21 -14.97 7.73
C ALA A 408 -17.32 -16.08 7.16
N VAL A 409 -17.68 -17.35 7.38
CA VAL A 409 -16.89 -18.50 6.91
C VAL A 409 -17.78 -19.52 6.23
N TRP A 410 -17.51 -19.81 4.95
CA TRP A 410 -18.25 -20.79 4.16
C TRP A 410 -17.39 -22.01 3.84
N MET A 411 -17.89 -23.21 4.15
CA MET A 411 -17.21 -24.49 3.97
C MET A 411 -18.12 -25.52 3.24
N SER A 412 -17.51 -26.51 2.56
CA SER A 412 -18.24 -27.65 1.98
C SER A 412 -17.55 -29.03 2.17
N ASP A 413 -18.24 -30.11 1.78
CA ASP A 413 -18.01 -31.57 1.98
C ASP A 413 -16.57 -32.16 1.95
N ILE A 414 -15.52 -31.40 1.70
CA ILE A 414 -14.23 -31.91 1.24
C ILE A 414 -13.05 -31.24 1.98
N LEU A 415 -12.36 -32.06 2.77
CA LEU A 415 -10.89 -32.12 2.88
C LEU A 415 -10.13 -30.98 3.60
N SER A 416 -10.26 -30.89 4.93
CA SER A 416 -9.05 -30.86 5.76
C SER A 416 -9.39 -31.40 7.16
N PRO A 417 -8.92 -32.60 7.54
CA PRO A 417 -9.08 -33.08 8.91
C PRO A 417 -8.32 -32.22 9.94
N ASN A 418 -7.49 -31.28 9.46
CA ASN A 418 -6.60 -30.44 10.26
C ASN A 418 -7.05 -28.97 10.34
N GLY A 419 -8.04 -28.56 9.54
CA GLY A 419 -8.49 -27.17 9.48
C GLY A 419 -9.20 -26.73 10.76
N ILE A 420 -8.75 -25.63 11.34
CA ILE A 420 -9.25 -25.12 12.63
C ILE A 420 -9.78 -23.69 12.49
N VAL A 421 -10.95 -23.43 13.07
CA VAL A 421 -11.52 -22.09 13.23
C VAL A 421 -11.52 -21.75 14.71
N GLN A 422 -10.60 -20.90 15.17
CA GLN A 422 -10.46 -20.63 16.60
C GLN A 422 -10.24 -19.17 16.95
N SER A 423 -10.75 -18.73 18.10
CA SER A 423 -10.47 -17.38 18.65
C SER A 423 -10.81 -16.25 17.68
N ASN A 424 -11.74 -16.47 16.75
CA ASN A 424 -12.25 -15.43 15.90
C ASN A 424 -13.39 -14.70 16.61
N LEU A 425 -13.46 -13.40 16.40
CA LEU A 425 -14.59 -12.58 16.81
C LEU A 425 -15.52 -12.48 15.59
N ILE A 426 -16.71 -13.07 15.66
CA ILE A 426 -17.62 -13.22 14.52
C ILE A 426 -18.92 -12.47 14.78
N SER A 427 -19.02 -11.26 14.23
CA SER A 427 -20.23 -10.43 14.26
C SER A 427 -21.00 -10.52 12.95
N ILE A 428 -22.27 -10.96 13.02
CA ILE A 428 -23.10 -11.27 11.85
C ILE A 428 -24.46 -10.61 11.95
N GLY A 429 -24.83 -9.86 10.91
CA GLY A 429 -26.16 -9.30 10.72
C GLY A 429 -27.12 -10.34 10.13
N SER A 430 -27.43 -10.29 8.84
CA SER A 430 -28.39 -11.23 8.22
C SER A 430 -27.80 -12.55 7.72
N GLY A 431 -26.47 -12.68 7.69
CA GLY A 431 -25.78 -13.87 7.21
C GLY A 431 -25.63 -14.98 8.26
N THR A 432 -24.58 -15.77 8.11
CA THR A 432 -24.20 -16.92 8.94
C THR A 432 -22.76 -16.81 9.39
N GLY A 433 -22.48 -17.08 10.67
CA GLY A 433 -21.11 -17.14 11.18
C GLY A 433 -20.30 -18.25 10.50
N ILE A 434 -20.69 -19.50 10.73
CA ILE A 434 -20.06 -20.67 10.09
C ILE A 434 -21.10 -21.41 9.25
N LEU A 435 -20.97 -21.32 7.92
CA LEU A 435 -21.86 -22.00 6.98
C LEU A 435 -21.20 -23.28 6.44
N PHE A 436 -21.80 -24.43 6.76
CA PHE A 436 -21.36 -25.74 6.29
C PHE A 436 -22.39 -26.36 5.34
N GLU A 437 -22.00 -26.59 4.09
CA GLU A 437 -22.82 -27.22 3.05
C GLU A 437 -22.34 -28.61 2.65
N THR A 438 -23.26 -29.57 2.56
CA THR A 438 -22.98 -30.88 1.98
C THR A 438 -23.37 -30.91 0.50
N THR A 439 -22.41 -31.14 -0.40
CA THR A 439 -22.58 -31.11 -1.86
C THR A 439 -22.55 -32.50 -2.53
N SER A 440 -22.16 -33.55 -1.80
CA SER A 440 -21.99 -34.91 -2.28
C SER A 440 -23.20 -35.81 -1.98
N GLU A 441 -23.73 -36.46 -3.01
CA GLU A 441 -24.78 -37.49 -2.88
C GLU A 441 -24.26 -38.79 -2.22
N ASP A 442 -22.94 -38.89 -1.99
CA ASP A 442 -22.26 -40.10 -1.56
C ASP A 442 -21.92 -40.11 -0.06
N LEU A 443 -22.93 -39.90 0.79
CA LEU A 443 -22.88 -40.15 2.25
C LEU A 443 -22.50 -41.62 2.64
N SER A 444 -22.01 -42.43 1.70
CA SER A 444 -21.72 -43.86 1.86
C SER A 444 -20.25 -44.20 2.05
N ALA A 445 -19.33 -43.26 1.79
CA ALA A 445 -17.95 -43.37 2.26
C ALA A 445 -17.92 -42.98 3.75
N ASP A 446 -17.26 -43.81 4.55
CA ASP A 446 -17.14 -43.75 6.01
C ASP A 446 -17.24 -42.32 6.60
N PRO A 447 -18.34 -41.98 7.33
CA PRO A 447 -18.51 -40.67 8.00
C PRO A 447 -17.42 -40.35 9.02
N SER A 448 -16.55 -41.31 9.36
CA SER A 448 -15.37 -41.06 10.19
C SER A 448 -14.19 -40.43 9.43
N SER A 449 -14.22 -40.42 8.09
CA SER A 449 -13.15 -39.87 7.24
C SER A 449 -13.35 -38.42 6.81
N TRP A 450 -14.55 -37.85 7.00
CA TRP A 450 -14.93 -36.50 6.54
C TRP A 450 -15.39 -35.66 7.72
N LYS A 451 -14.52 -34.81 8.27
CA LYS A 451 -14.91 -33.99 9.42
C LYS A 451 -14.13 -32.67 9.43
N PHE A 452 -14.87 -31.57 9.35
CA PHE A 452 -14.57 -30.37 10.14
C PHE A 452 -14.54 -30.81 11.61
N GLN A 453 -13.35 -30.88 12.22
CA GLN A 453 -13.17 -31.49 13.55
C GLN A 453 -12.96 -30.48 14.67
N GLN A 454 -12.59 -29.23 14.35
CA GLN A 454 -12.09 -28.28 15.34
C GLN A 454 -12.58 -26.86 15.03
N SER A 455 -13.53 -26.41 15.84
CA SER A 455 -13.93 -25.00 15.95
C SER A 455 -14.11 -24.71 17.43
N GLU A 456 -13.33 -23.77 18.00
CA GLU A 456 -13.31 -23.55 19.45
C GLU A 456 -12.87 -22.13 19.83
N GLY A 457 -13.39 -21.63 20.96
CA GLY A 457 -12.97 -20.35 21.54
C GLY A 457 -13.35 -19.11 20.72
N ASN A 458 -14.31 -19.22 19.80
CA ASN A 458 -14.81 -18.09 19.02
C ASN A 458 -15.84 -17.28 19.84
N LEU A 459 -15.90 -15.96 19.62
CA LEU A 459 -16.98 -15.11 20.11
C LEU A 459 -17.98 -14.89 18.99
N PHE A 460 -19.23 -15.33 19.18
CA PHE A 460 -20.31 -15.08 18.23
C PHE A 460 -21.20 -13.92 18.68
N HIS A 461 -21.40 -12.96 17.79
CA HIS A 461 -22.35 -11.88 17.96
C HIS A 461 -23.34 -11.87 16.79
N VAL A 462 -24.57 -12.33 17.04
CA VAL A 462 -25.62 -12.34 16.02
C VAL A 462 -26.59 -11.20 16.26
N PHE A 463 -26.70 -10.29 15.30
CA PHE A 463 -27.66 -9.19 15.28
C PHE A 463 -28.55 -9.29 14.03
N ASN A 464 -29.59 -8.47 13.91
CA ASN A 464 -30.46 -8.39 12.71
C ASN A 464 -31.01 -9.70 12.08
N GLY A 465 -31.01 -10.81 12.82
CA GLY A 465 -31.69 -12.06 12.44
C GLY A 465 -30.84 -13.10 11.74
N GLY A 466 -29.52 -12.98 11.77
CA GLY A 466 -28.58 -13.98 11.26
C GLY A 466 -28.52 -15.26 12.10
N SER A 467 -27.47 -16.05 11.89
CA SER A 467 -27.27 -17.30 12.61
C SER A 467 -25.81 -17.57 12.97
N VAL A 468 -25.58 -18.28 14.07
CA VAL A 468 -24.24 -18.71 14.48
C VAL A 468 -23.63 -19.65 13.45
N GLY A 469 -24.43 -20.58 12.94
CA GLY A 469 -23.96 -21.46 11.89
C GLY A 469 -25.08 -22.20 11.18
N THR A 470 -24.74 -22.76 10.02
CA THR A 470 -25.61 -23.64 9.24
C THR A 470 -24.96 -25.00 9.10
N TRP A 471 -25.70 -26.06 9.41
CA TRP A 471 -25.24 -27.45 9.29
C TRP A 471 -26.27 -28.28 8.54
N ASN A 472 -25.87 -28.94 7.44
CA ASN A 472 -26.78 -29.70 6.57
C ASN A 472 -27.99 -28.87 6.09
N ALA A 473 -27.74 -27.62 5.68
CA ALA A 473 -28.76 -26.65 5.25
C ALA A 473 -29.81 -26.28 6.34
N ILE A 474 -29.51 -26.52 7.62
CA ILE A 474 -30.32 -26.06 8.76
C ILE A 474 -29.54 -24.95 9.47
N ALA A 475 -30.16 -23.78 9.59
CA ALA A 475 -29.58 -22.65 10.32
C ALA A 475 -29.84 -22.76 11.84
N TYR A 476 -28.79 -22.51 12.62
CA TYR A 476 -28.80 -22.50 14.09
C TYR A 476 -28.55 -21.07 14.57
N VAL A 477 -29.62 -20.41 15.00
CA VAL A 477 -29.61 -18.99 15.38
C VAL A 477 -28.81 -18.73 16.66
N THR A 478 -28.62 -19.74 17.51
CA THR A 478 -27.91 -19.62 18.79
C THR A 478 -26.82 -20.67 18.90
N LEU A 479 -25.71 -20.32 19.54
CA LEU A 479 -24.56 -21.15 19.84
C LEU A 479 -24.94 -22.40 20.62
N ALA A 480 -25.85 -22.28 21.60
CA ALA A 480 -26.32 -23.44 22.34
C ALA A 480 -27.00 -24.50 21.45
N ALA A 481 -27.66 -24.08 20.38
CA ALA A 481 -28.28 -25.00 19.42
C ALA A 481 -27.25 -25.58 18.45
N TRP A 482 -26.29 -24.76 18.02
CA TRP A 482 -25.13 -25.18 17.21
C TRP A 482 -24.32 -26.25 17.94
N GLN A 483 -23.88 -25.99 19.17
CA GLN A 483 -23.10 -26.90 20.01
C GLN A 483 -23.79 -28.25 20.22
N VAL A 484 -25.12 -28.26 20.40
CA VAL A 484 -25.89 -29.50 20.58
C VAL A 484 -25.90 -30.36 19.32
N GLU A 485 -25.97 -29.74 18.13
CA GLU A 485 -26.01 -30.45 16.86
C GLU A 485 -24.63 -30.93 16.44
N THR A 486 -23.63 -30.04 16.47
CA THR A 486 -22.30 -30.30 15.88
C THR A 486 -21.34 -30.91 16.90
N GLY A 487 -21.51 -30.62 18.20
CA GLY A 487 -20.54 -30.94 19.23
C GLY A 487 -19.24 -30.10 19.17
N LEU A 488 -19.21 -29.07 18.32
CA LEU A 488 -18.12 -28.11 18.17
C LEU A 488 -18.38 -26.86 19.00
N ASP A 489 -17.39 -25.96 19.07
CA ASP A 489 -17.47 -24.65 19.71
C ASP A 489 -17.83 -24.74 21.20
N THR A 490 -17.36 -25.77 21.89
CA THR A 490 -17.68 -26.04 23.30
C THR A 490 -17.07 -25.03 24.28
N ALA A 491 -15.94 -24.43 23.91
CA ALA A 491 -15.27 -23.33 24.60
C ALA A 491 -15.61 -21.94 23.99
N SER A 492 -16.38 -21.91 22.90
CA SER A 492 -16.88 -20.66 22.31
C SER A 492 -18.03 -20.06 23.12
N PHE A 493 -18.33 -18.78 22.90
CA PHE A 493 -19.34 -18.04 23.65
C PHE A 493 -20.07 -17.00 22.79
N GLU A 494 -21.21 -16.51 23.28
CA GLU A 494 -22.01 -15.47 22.61
C GLU A 494 -22.03 -14.18 23.42
N GLY A 495 -21.98 -13.03 22.74
CA GLY A 495 -22.09 -11.73 23.38
C GLY A 495 -21.91 -10.58 22.39
N ASP A 496 -22.36 -9.39 22.78
CA ASP A 496 -22.04 -8.15 22.07
C ASP A 496 -20.56 -7.81 22.33
N PRO A 497 -19.70 -7.68 21.30
CA PRO A 497 -18.30 -7.34 21.44
C PRO A 497 -18.06 -5.94 22.01
N LEU A 498 -19.07 -5.06 22.00
CA LEU A 498 -18.93 -3.67 22.41
C LEU A 498 -17.84 -2.94 21.61
N TYR A 499 -17.97 -2.94 20.28
CA TYR A 499 -17.10 -2.14 19.42
C TYR A 499 -17.25 -0.65 19.73
N ARG A 500 -16.19 0.11 19.49
CA ARG A 500 -16.17 1.56 19.70
C ARG A 500 -17.01 2.29 18.68
N ASP A 501 -16.66 2.14 17.39
CA ASP A 501 -17.30 2.85 16.29
C ASP A 501 -17.02 2.12 14.97
N VAL A 502 -17.90 1.19 14.60
CA VAL A 502 -17.60 0.24 13.50
C VAL A 502 -17.55 0.89 12.13
N ASP A 503 -18.27 1.99 11.96
CA ASP A 503 -18.45 2.78 10.74
C ASP A 503 -17.72 4.13 10.79
N GLY A 504 -16.76 4.25 11.72
CA GLY A 504 -15.85 5.39 11.77
C GLY A 504 -16.53 6.74 12.03
N ALA A 505 -15.76 7.80 11.81
CA ALA A 505 -16.20 9.18 11.95
C ALA A 505 -17.10 9.64 10.80
N ASP A 506 -17.02 9.00 9.64
CA ASP A 506 -17.81 9.34 8.45
C ASP A 506 -19.20 8.68 8.39
N ASP A 507 -19.53 7.83 9.38
CA ASP A 507 -20.75 7.00 9.45
C ASP A 507 -20.90 6.06 8.22
N LEU A 508 -19.78 5.70 7.56
CA LEU A 508 -19.74 4.83 6.38
C LEU A 508 -18.83 3.62 6.63
N LEU A 509 -19.44 2.52 7.05
CA LEU A 509 -18.76 1.23 7.13
C LEU A 509 -18.19 0.82 5.78
N GLY A 510 -16.87 0.60 5.72
CA GLY A 510 -16.21 -0.05 4.59
C GLY A 510 -16.32 0.71 3.27
N TYR A 511 -16.74 0.03 2.20
CA TYR A 511 -16.76 0.61 0.86
C TYR A 511 -18.19 0.69 0.32
N ASP A 512 -18.66 1.91 0.09
CA ASP A 512 -19.95 2.15 -0.55
C ASP A 512 -19.82 2.01 -2.07
N GLN A 513 -20.33 0.90 -2.59
CA GLN A 513 -20.32 0.65 -4.04
C GLN A 513 -21.19 1.61 -4.85
N ASP A 514 -22.32 2.07 -4.29
CA ASP A 514 -23.26 2.96 -4.98
C ASP A 514 -22.69 4.37 -5.13
N LEU A 515 -21.92 4.81 -4.13
CA LEU A 515 -21.24 6.11 -4.12
C LEU A 515 -19.81 6.04 -4.67
N SER A 516 -19.22 4.84 -4.74
CA SER A 516 -17.80 4.63 -5.04
C SER A 516 -16.89 5.41 -4.08
N VAL A 517 -17.20 5.33 -2.78
CA VAL A 517 -16.49 6.02 -1.70
C VAL A 517 -15.98 4.96 -0.73
N ASP A 518 -14.72 5.13 -0.32
CA ASP A 518 -14.07 4.30 0.69
C ASP A 518 -14.13 5.02 2.05
N GLY A 519 -14.95 4.51 2.97
CA GLY A 519 -14.97 4.86 4.40
C GLY A 519 -14.22 3.84 5.27
N GLY A 520 -13.50 2.89 4.65
CA GLY A 520 -12.83 1.82 5.39
C GLY A 520 -11.62 2.26 6.21
N LEU A 521 -11.14 3.49 6.01
CA LEU A 521 -9.91 3.98 6.62
C LEU A 521 -10.07 4.39 8.08
N ASP A 522 -11.26 4.84 8.48
CA ASP A 522 -11.58 5.33 9.82
C ASP A 522 -12.47 4.37 10.65
N ASP A 523 -12.92 3.25 10.06
CA ASP A 523 -13.61 2.17 10.78
C ASP A 523 -12.82 1.68 12.02
N ASP A 524 -13.44 1.76 13.21
CA ASP A 524 -12.82 1.46 14.50
C ASP A 524 -13.51 0.27 15.21
N PHE A 525 -12.93 -0.91 14.98
CA PHE A 525 -13.30 -2.15 15.65
C PHE A 525 -12.65 -2.34 17.03
N GLY A 526 -12.08 -1.27 17.60
CA GLY A 526 -11.58 -1.26 18.98
C GLY A 526 -12.66 -1.66 19.98
N LEU A 527 -12.27 -2.44 20.99
CA LEU A 527 -13.21 -2.90 22.01
C LEU A 527 -13.37 -1.87 23.12
N MET A 528 -14.59 -1.76 23.66
CA MET A 528 -14.87 -1.01 24.89
C MET A 528 -14.63 -1.88 26.13
N ALA A 529 -14.39 -1.22 27.27
CA ALA A 529 -14.24 -1.89 28.55
C ALA A 529 -15.48 -2.74 28.89
N GLY A 530 -15.24 -3.95 29.41
CA GLY A 530 -16.29 -4.91 29.71
C GLY A 530 -16.76 -5.75 28.53
N SER A 531 -16.09 -5.62 27.37
CA SER A 531 -16.29 -6.53 26.24
C SER A 531 -16.08 -7.99 26.66
N PRO A 532 -16.94 -8.92 26.21
CA PRO A 532 -16.76 -10.35 26.48
C PRO A 532 -15.57 -10.95 25.73
N ALA A 533 -14.96 -10.24 24.77
CA ALA A 533 -13.77 -10.70 24.05
C ALA A 533 -12.46 -10.58 24.86
N ILE A 534 -12.45 -9.73 25.89
CA ILE A 534 -11.24 -9.37 26.64
C ILE A 534 -10.68 -10.59 27.42
N ASP A 535 -9.40 -10.91 27.21
CA ASP A 535 -8.66 -12.04 27.81
C ASP A 535 -9.33 -13.41 27.61
N LYS A 536 -10.04 -13.59 26.49
CA LYS A 536 -10.74 -14.85 26.15
C LYS A 536 -10.23 -15.57 24.92
N GLY A 537 -9.17 -15.08 24.29
CA GLY A 537 -8.52 -15.71 23.14
C GLY A 537 -7.99 -17.10 23.46
N TYR A 538 -8.48 -18.13 22.78
CA TYR A 538 -8.05 -19.51 22.96
C TYR A 538 -6.75 -19.83 22.17
N GLY A 539 -5.81 -20.47 22.84
CA GLY A 539 -4.53 -20.88 22.26
C GLY A 539 -3.54 -19.73 22.07
N THR A 540 -2.46 -20.02 21.36
CA THR A 540 -1.34 -19.06 21.20
C THR A 540 -1.68 -18.01 20.14
N ALA A 541 -1.95 -16.79 20.60
CA ALA A 541 -2.12 -15.62 19.76
C ALA A 541 -0.77 -15.11 19.21
N PRO A 542 -0.76 -14.42 18.06
CA PRO A 542 0.41 -13.64 17.66
C PRO A 542 0.76 -12.58 18.70
N ALA A 543 2.05 -12.25 18.80
CA ALA A 543 2.57 -11.33 19.81
C ALA A 543 2.00 -9.90 19.70
N MET A 544 1.66 -9.49 18.47
CA MET A 544 1.04 -8.21 18.17
C MET A 544 -0.36 -8.42 17.62
N ASP A 545 -1.24 -7.48 17.89
CA ASP A 545 -2.58 -7.38 17.31
C ASP A 545 -2.54 -6.74 15.90
N PHE A 546 -3.71 -6.51 15.31
CA PHE A 546 -3.89 -5.86 14.02
C PHE A 546 -3.25 -4.47 13.94
N ASN A 547 -3.28 -3.70 15.03
CA ASN A 547 -2.76 -2.34 15.10
C ASN A 547 -1.25 -2.29 15.42
N GLY A 548 -0.58 -3.44 15.47
CA GLY A 548 0.82 -3.54 15.87
C GLY A 548 1.06 -3.33 17.37
N ILE A 549 0.01 -3.40 18.18
CA ILE A 549 0.06 -3.27 19.64
C ILE A 549 0.40 -4.65 20.23
N ASN A 550 1.30 -4.69 21.20
CA ASN A 550 1.56 -5.94 21.93
C ASN A 550 0.31 -6.37 22.70
N ARG A 551 0.06 -7.67 22.77
CA ARG A 551 -1.04 -8.17 23.60
C ARG A 551 -0.74 -7.95 25.10
N PHE A 552 -1.74 -7.51 25.87
CA PHE A 552 -1.63 -7.08 27.26
C PHE A 552 -2.65 -7.81 28.14
N ASP A 553 -2.20 -8.24 29.32
CA ASP A 553 -3.06 -8.87 30.33
C ASP A 553 -3.87 -7.82 31.10
N GLU A 554 -5.21 -7.93 31.11
CA GLU A 554 -6.08 -7.11 31.97
C GLU A 554 -6.21 -7.74 33.36
N PRO A 555 -5.53 -7.21 34.40
CA PRO A 555 -5.47 -7.89 35.69
C PRO A 555 -6.82 -7.99 36.41
N GLU A 556 -7.82 -7.22 35.96
CA GLU A 556 -9.19 -7.22 36.49
C GLU A 556 -10.07 -8.30 35.84
N VAL A 557 -9.66 -8.84 34.69
CA VAL A 557 -10.32 -9.95 33.99
C VAL A 557 -9.55 -11.24 34.28
N GLY A 558 -10.28 -12.34 34.45
CA GLY A 558 -9.67 -13.64 34.73
C GLY A 558 -9.17 -14.31 33.45
N ASN A 559 -7.88 -14.61 33.40
CA ASN A 559 -7.24 -15.44 32.37
C ASN A 559 -7.58 -16.90 32.63
N ASP A 560 -8.77 -17.31 32.20
CA ASP A 560 -9.32 -18.65 32.45
C ASP A 560 -9.21 -19.57 31.23
N VAL A 561 -8.61 -19.09 30.14
CA VAL A 561 -8.51 -19.81 28.86
C VAL A 561 -7.07 -20.27 28.63
N TRP A 562 -6.87 -21.45 28.05
CA TRP A 562 -5.54 -21.99 27.77
C TRP A 562 -4.80 -21.14 26.70
N GLY A 563 -3.56 -20.73 26.97
CA GLY A 563 -2.76 -19.84 26.10
C GLY A 563 -1.54 -20.48 25.42
N GLY A 564 -1.09 -21.64 25.90
CA GLY A 564 0.04 -22.34 25.32
C GLY A 564 1.05 -22.82 26.35
N PHE A 565 2.30 -22.97 25.89
CA PHE A 565 3.46 -23.28 26.73
C PHE A 565 4.54 -22.23 26.53
N ALA A 566 5.22 -21.87 27.61
CA ALA A 566 6.43 -21.05 27.58
C ALA A 566 7.64 -21.91 27.96
N GLU A 567 8.71 -21.82 27.17
CA GLU A 567 9.96 -22.52 27.47
C GLU A 567 10.83 -21.71 28.45
N GLN A 568 11.42 -22.40 29.41
CA GLN A 568 12.41 -21.88 30.35
C GLN A 568 13.64 -22.78 30.38
N VAL A 569 14.81 -22.20 30.15
CA VAL A 569 16.09 -22.90 30.35
C VAL A 569 16.38 -23.00 31.85
N LEU A 570 16.55 -24.22 32.33
CA LEU A 570 16.89 -24.52 33.71
C LEU A 570 18.41 -24.65 33.88
N GLY A 571 18.84 -25.18 35.01
CA GLY A 571 20.25 -25.50 35.29
C GLY A 571 20.69 -26.84 34.70
N GLU A 572 21.65 -27.46 35.39
CA GLU A 572 22.22 -28.77 35.01
C GLU A 572 21.14 -29.85 34.83
N SER A 573 21.44 -30.77 33.91
CA SER A 573 20.60 -31.93 33.60
C SER A 573 20.15 -32.70 34.85
N GLY A 574 18.85 -32.99 34.91
CA GLY A 574 18.23 -33.78 35.98
C GLY A 574 18.40 -35.29 35.84
N ILE A 575 19.10 -35.76 34.79
CA ILE A 575 19.33 -37.20 34.60
C ILE A 575 20.20 -37.74 35.72
N SER A 576 19.64 -38.70 36.46
CA SER A 576 20.38 -39.47 37.47
C SER A 576 20.73 -40.85 36.93
N ALA A 577 21.98 -41.28 37.14
CA ALA A 577 22.41 -42.62 36.75
C ALA A 577 21.59 -43.69 37.49
N GLY A 578 20.72 -44.39 36.76
CA GLY A 578 19.83 -45.44 37.29
C GLY A 578 18.42 -44.98 37.68
N GLY A 579 17.95 -43.83 37.21
CA GLY A 579 16.56 -43.39 37.39
C GLY A 579 15.54 -44.26 36.63
N GLY A 580 14.40 -44.54 37.27
CA GLY A 580 13.28 -45.29 36.71
C GLY A 580 13.41 -46.83 36.71
N ILE A 581 12.29 -47.50 36.45
CA ILE A 581 12.21 -48.95 36.27
C ILE A 581 12.35 -49.26 34.78
N ALA A 582 13.34 -50.07 34.42
CA ALA A 582 13.56 -50.58 33.06
C ALA A 582 12.35 -51.38 32.58
N GLN A 583 11.84 -51.06 31.39
CA GLN A 583 10.66 -51.71 30.83
C GLN A 583 10.99 -52.94 29.98
N ASN A 584 12.28 -53.21 29.73
CA ASN A 584 12.78 -54.20 28.78
C ASN A 584 12.23 -53.95 27.37
N TRP A 585 12.01 -52.69 27.01
CA TRP A 585 11.52 -52.27 25.71
C TRP A 585 12.69 -52.12 24.73
N ASN A 586 12.86 -53.13 23.88
CA ASN A 586 13.96 -53.23 22.92
C ASN A 586 13.39 -53.23 21.50
N ALA A 587 13.23 -52.05 20.90
CA ALA A 587 12.55 -51.92 19.61
C ALA A 587 13.17 -50.81 18.74
N ASP A 588 12.76 -50.82 17.48
CA ASP A 588 13.11 -49.87 16.43
C ASP A 588 11.82 -49.58 15.65
N ASP A 589 11.50 -48.30 15.45
CA ASP A 589 10.21 -47.81 14.90
C ASP A 589 8.97 -48.46 15.52
N GLN A 590 8.88 -48.54 16.87
CA GLN A 590 7.69 -49.05 17.57
C GLN A 590 7.30 -48.18 18.76
N ALA A 591 5.99 -48.12 19.04
CA ALA A 591 5.43 -47.45 20.20
C ALA A 591 4.53 -48.38 21.03
N TRP A 592 4.37 -48.07 22.31
CA TRP A 592 3.47 -48.78 23.22
C TRP A 592 2.65 -47.81 24.09
N THR A 593 1.48 -48.23 24.56
CA THR A 593 0.64 -47.40 25.41
C THR A 593 1.06 -47.49 26.87
N LEU A 594 1.42 -46.34 27.45
CA LEU A 594 1.63 -46.13 28.88
C LEU A 594 0.37 -45.51 29.50
N VAL A 595 -0.18 -46.14 30.53
CA VAL A 595 -1.25 -45.55 31.35
C VAL A 595 -0.63 -44.56 32.32
N LEU A 596 -1.10 -43.31 32.31
CA LEU A 596 -0.56 -42.25 33.15
C LEU A 596 -1.08 -42.39 34.60
N PRO A 597 -0.28 -42.02 35.61
CA PRO A 597 -0.70 -42.12 37.02
C PRO A 597 -1.72 -41.05 37.43
N PHE A 598 -1.98 -40.07 36.57
CA PHE A 598 -2.97 -39.00 36.70
C PHE A 598 -3.46 -38.59 35.29
N SER A 599 -4.52 -37.78 35.21
CA SER A 599 -4.95 -37.16 33.94
C SER A 599 -4.02 -36.01 33.60
N PHE A 600 -3.34 -36.08 32.47
CA PHE A 600 -2.43 -35.04 32.01
C PHE A 600 -3.16 -34.14 31.03
N ASP A 601 -3.31 -32.86 31.39
CA ASP A 601 -3.83 -31.84 30.49
C ASP A 601 -2.74 -31.45 29.48
N LEU A 602 -3.05 -31.62 28.20
CA LEU A 602 -2.23 -31.13 27.10
C LEU A 602 -3.14 -30.40 26.11
N ALA A 603 -2.93 -29.09 25.98
CA ALA A 603 -3.74 -28.21 25.13
C ALA A 603 -5.23 -28.15 25.52
N GLY A 604 -5.54 -28.18 26.81
CA GLY A 604 -6.91 -28.12 27.33
C GLY A 604 -7.67 -29.45 27.26
N ILE A 605 -7.00 -30.54 26.86
CA ILE A 605 -7.56 -31.88 26.78
C ILE A 605 -6.88 -32.79 27.80
N ASP A 606 -7.71 -33.47 28.58
CA ASP A 606 -7.30 -34.44 29.60
C ASP A 606 -6.96 -35.82 29.00
N TYR A 607 -5.73 -36.28 29.17
CA TYR A 607 -5.26 -37.59 28.72
C TYR A 607 -4.92 -38.53 29.88
N GLY A 608 -5.51 -39.74 29.86
CA GLY A 608 -5.20 -40.81 30.82
C GLY A 608 -4.13 -41.80 30.35
N GLU A 609 -3.71 -41.72 29.10
CA GLU A 609 -2.72 -42.61 28.48
C GLU A 609 -1.94 -41.88 27.39
N VAL A 610 -0.76 -42.41 27.06
CA VAL A 610 0.13 -41.87 26.03
C VAL A 610 0.86 -43.01 25.31
N GLN A 611 1.10 -42.87 24.01
CA GLN A 611 1.94 -43.80 23.26
C GLN A 611 3.40 -43.34 23.33
N VAL A 612 4.27 -44.17 23.90
CA VAL A 612 5.71 -43.90 24.05
C VAL A 612 6.47 -44.63 22.94
N SER A 613 7.20 -43.87 22.12
CA SER A 613 7.97 -44.38 20.97
C SER A 613 9.41 -44.74 21.34
N SER A 614 10.03 -45.66 20.59
CA SER A 614 11.49 -45.85 20.58
C SER A 614 12.25 -44.59 20.14
N ASN A 615 11.63 -43.79 19.28
CA ASN A 615 12.19 -42.59 18.63
C ASN A 615 12.05 -41.29 19.46
N GLY A 616 11.79 -41.37 20.77
CA GLY A 616 11.73 -40.19 21.65
C GLY A 616 10.45 -39.33 21.58
N LEU A 617 9.39 -39.87 20.98
CA LEU A 617 8.06 -39.27 20.92
C LEU A 617 7.13 -39.77 22.04
N LEU A 618 6.32 -38.85 22.55
CA LEU A 618 5.10 -39.13 23.30
C LEU A 618 3.88 -38.68 22.48
N HIS A 619 3.10 -39.62 21.98
CA HIS A 619 1.95 -39.37 21.11
C HIS A 619 0.63 -39.55 21.87
N PHE A 620 -0.21 -38.52 21.89
CA PHE A 620 -1.49 -38.52 22.59
C PHE A 620 -2.67 -38.66 21.63
N ALA A 621 -2.65 -37.93 20.51
CA ALA A 621 -3.66 -37.99 19.46
C ALA A 621 -3.12 -37.49 18.12
N GLY A 622 -3.77 -37.88 17.03
CA GLY A 622 -3.43 -37.47 15.66
C GLY A 622 -3.43 -38.64 14.68
N GLN A 623 -3.22 -38.34 13.40
CA GLN A 623 -3.27 -39.36 12.33
C GLN A 623 -1.91 -39.95 11.96
N SER A 624 -0.81 -39.28 12.33
CA SER A 624 0.53 -39.73 11.96
C SER A 624 0.99 -40.91 12.79
N ASP A 625 1.95 -41.68 12.25
CA ASP A 625 2.53 -42.82 12.95
C ASP A 625 3.13 -42.37 14.31
N PRO A 626 2.66 -42.93 15.44
CA PRO A 626 3.19 -42.62 16.77
C PRO A 626 4.64 -43.06 16.97
N ALA A 627 5.17 -43.92 16.08
CA ALA A 627 6.48 -44.52 16.19
C ALA A 627 7.49 -44.05 15.13
N SER A 628 7.15 -43.07 14.28
CA SER A 628 8.03 -42.63 13.17
C SER A 628 9.45 -42.26 13.65
N GLY A 629 10.49 -42.77 12.99
CA GLY A 629 11.87 -42.26 13.12
C GLY A 629 12.19 -41.07 12.20
N GLN A 630 11.27 -40.70 11.30
CA GLN A 630 11.44 -39.53 10.42
C GLN A 630 10.94 -38.27 11.12
N ASN A 631 11.84 -37.54 11.76
CA ASN A 631 11.52 -36.30 12.46
C ASN A 631 11.28 -35.12 11.50
N ASP A 632 10.24 -34.34 11.79
CA ASP A 632 9.80 -33.22 10.96
C ASP A 632 8.97 -32.23 11.81
N PRO A 633 9.40 -30.96 11.94
CA PRO A 633 8.62 -29.92 12.60
C PRO A 633 7.21 -29.73 12.02
N ALA A 634 7.00 -29.93 10.72
CA ALA A 634 5.68 -29.81 10.11
C ALA A 634 4.75 -30.95 10.59
N ALA A 635 5.25 -32.19 10.59
CA ALA A 635 4.52 -33.33 11.17
C ALA A 635 4.27 -33.19 12.69
N LEU A 636 5.06 -32.39 13.41
CA LEU A 636 4.80 -32.07 14.81
C LEU A 636 3.49 -31.28 14.97
N THR A 637 3.24 -30.28 14.11
CA THR A 637 2.06 -29.37 14.23
C THR A 637 0.69 -30.06 14.08
N THR A 638 0.62 -31.15 13.31
CA THR A 638 -0.63 -31.84 12.95
C THR A 638 -1.08 -32.90 13.97
N ASN A 639 -0.36 -33.07 15.07
CA ASN A 639 -0.67 -34.07 16.08
C ASN A 639 -0.49 -33.53 17.49
N VAL A 640 -1.23 -34.06 18.45
CA VAL A 640 -1.05 -33.79 19.88
C VAL A 640 0.09 -34.69 20.38
N ARG A 641 1.29 -34.14 20.47
CA ARG A 641 2.50 -34.92 20.82
C ARG A 641 3.59 -34.09 21.45
N ILE A 642 4.44 -34.74 22.26
CA ILE A 642 5.66 -34.15 22.81
C ILE A 642 6.84 -34.87 22.14
N ALA A 643 7.67 -34.10 21.42
CA ALA A 643 8.96 -34.54 20.92
C ALA A 643 10.03 -34.13 21.92
N ALA A 644 10.39 -35.04 22.83
CA ALA A 644 11.39 -34.75 23.85
C ALA A 644 12.80 -34.71 23.25
N LEU A 645 13.07 -35.64 22.34
CA LEU A 645 14.22 -35.66 21.43
C LEU A 645 13.84 -36.62 20.29
N TRP A 646 13.12 -36.12 19.29
CA TRP A 646 12.64 -36.94 18.19
C TRP A 646 13.68 -37.04 17.08
N ASP A 647 14.26 -38.21 16.91
CA ASP A 647 15.24 -38.57 15.87
C ASP A 647 15.05 -40.06 15.50
N ASP A 648 15.87 -40.59 14.59
CA ASP A 648 15.86 -42.01 14.19
C ASP A 648 16.64 -42.85 15.23
N LEU A 649 15.97 -43.20 16.34
CA LEU A 649 16.53 -43.87 17.51
C LEU A 649 16.03 -45.31 17.67
N SER A 650 16.94 -46.20 18.07
CA SER A 650 16.62 -47.57 18.47
C SER A 650 16.90 -47.80 19.94
N THR A 651 15.97 -48.49 20.63
CA THR A 651 16.20 -49.00 22.00
C THR A 651 16.61 -50.47 22.01
N ALA A 652 16.91 -51.05 20.84
CA ALA A 652 17.33 -52.46 20.72
C ALA A 652 18.85 -52.66 20.86
N GLY A 653 19.61 -51.58 21.11
CA GLY A 653 21.04 -51.62 21.38
C GLY A 653 21.40 -52.36 22.67
N VAL A 654 22.70 -52.61 22.87
CA VAL A 654 23.16 -53.36 24.04
C VAL A 654 23.28 -52.43 25.24
N GLY A 655 22.28 -52.47 26.13
CA GLY A 655 22.22 -51.63 27.33
C GLY A 655 21.05 -50.64 27.32
N ASP A 656 20.54 -50.40 26.12
CA ASP A 656 19.43 -49.53 25.79
C ASP A 656 18.09 -50.05 26.35
N ASP A 657 17.24 -49.13 26.78
CA ASP A 657 15.87 -49.40 27.25
C ASP A 657 15.09 -48.07 27.41
N ILE A 658 13.79 -48.17 27.64
CA ILE A 658 12.96 -47.11 28.18
C ILE A 658 12.71 -47.36 29.67
N TYR A 659 12.85 -46.33 30.49
CA TYR A 659 12.72 -46.38 31.93
C TYR A 659 11.58 -45.48 32.39
N ILE A 660 10.73 -45.98 33.30
CA ILE A 660 9.58 -45.24 33.83
C ILE A 660 9.73 -45.06 35.34
N ASP A 661 9.63 -43.82 35.82
CA ASP A 661 9.55 -43.48 37.24
C ASP A 661 8.21 -42.83 37.56
N VAL A 662 7.49 -43.41 38.53
CA VAL A 662 6.22 -42.92 39.09
C VAL A 662 6.28 -42.86 40.63
N SER A 663 7.50 -42.82 41.19
CA SER A 663 7.72 -42.83 42.64
C SER A 663 7.32 -41.52 43.32
N THR A 664 7.32 -40.41 42.56
CA THR A 664 6.79 -39.10 42.99
C THR A 664 5.30 -39.02 42.67
N THR A 665 4.49 -38.58 43.64
CA THR A 665 3.05 -38.35 43.42
C THR A 665 2.86 -37.19 42.44
N ASP A 666 1.85 -37.29 41.56
CA ASP A 666 1.51 -36.27 40.57
C ASP A 666 2.62 -35.98 39.53
N GLN A 667 3.52 -36.95 39.33
CA GLN A 667 4.62 -36.88 38.38
C GLN A 667 4.88 -38.24 37.72
N VAL A 668 5.26 -38.23 36.44
CA VAL A 668 5.81 -39.38 35.72
C VAL A 668 7.04 -38.96 34.92
N THR A 669 8.13 -39.71 35.04
CA THR A 669 9.36 -39.51 34.24
C THR A 669 9.54 -40.69 33.30
N ILE A 670 9.74 -40.41 32.01
CA ILE A 670 10.06 -41.36 30.96
C ILE A 670 11.46 -41.05 30.46
N ARG A 671 12.38 -42.00 30.57
CA ARG A 671 13.79 -41.85 30.18
C ARG A 671 14.14 -42.82 29.08
N TRP A 672 14.86 -42.34 28.07
CA TRP A 672 15.45 -43.12 27.00
C TRP A 672 16.94 -43.29 27.23
N ASP A 673 17.39 -44.52 27.04
CA ASP A 673 18.78 -44.90 26.83
C ASP A 673 18.77 -45.63 25.49
N ALA A 674 19.24 -44.99 24.43
CA ALA A 674 18.99 -45.39 23.05
C ALA A 674 20.24 -45.20 22.19
N THR A 675 20.21 -45.76 20.99
CA THR A 675 21.25 -45.63 19.98
C THR A 675 20.70 -44.90 18.76
N LEU A 676 21.39 -43.85 18.30
CA LEU A 676 21.10 -43.21 17.02
C LEU A 676 21.37 -44.19 15.87
N VAL A 677 20.36 -44.50 15.05
CA VAL A 677 20.44 -45.53 13.99
C VAL A 677 21.49 -45.16 12.94
N ALA A 678 21.57 -43.87 12.58
CA ALA A 678 22.45 -43.39 11.51
C ALA A 678 23.95 -43.54 11.83
N THR A 679 24.36 -43.34 13.08
CA THR A 679 25.78 -43.25 13.48
C THR A 679 26.21 -44.33 14.48
N GLY A 680 25.26 -44.94 15.19
CA GLY A 680 25.51 -45.81 16.32
C GLY A 680 25.95 -45.05 17.59
N GLY A 681 25.70 -43.74 17.66
CA GLY A 681 25.98 -42.90 18.83
C GLY A 681 25.03 -43.19 19.99
N ASP A 682 25.52 -43.03 21.22
CA ASP A 682 24.73 -43.15 22.45
C ASP A 682 23.83 -41.93 22.62
N VAL A 683 22.55 -42.13 22.94
CA VAL A 683 21.56 -41.07 23.11
C VAL A 683 20.81 -41.27 24.41
N GLN A 684 20.91 -40.29 25.32
CA GLN A 684 20.24 -40.32 26.61
C GLN A 684 19.50 -39.02 26.89
N PHE A 685 18.22 -39.12 27.20
CA PHE A 685 17.36 -38.01 27.59
C PHE A 685 16.17 -38.51 28.42
N GLN A 686 15.47 -37.62 29.10
CA GLN A 686 14.22 -37.94 29.77
C GLN A 686 13.22 -36.79 29.66
N VAL A 687 11.95 -37.13 29.76
CA VAL A 687 10.84 -36.19 29.90
C VAL A 687 10.10 -36.48 31.21
N THR A 688 9.77 -35.42 31.94
CA THR A 688 9.00 -35.49 33.18
C THR A 688 7.72 -34.70 33.01
N LEU A 689 6.58 -35.38 33.13
CA LEU A 689 5.25 -34.79 33.11
C LEU A 689 4.74 -34.63 34.54
N THR A 690 4.09 -33.51 34.83
CA THR A 690 3.46 -33.24 36.13
C THR A 690 1.95 -33.04 35.98
N ALA A 691 1.19 -33.24 37.06
CA ALA A 691 -0.27 -33.03 37.05
C ALA A 691 -0.68 -31.55 36.85
N THR A 692 0.26 -30.60 36.97
CA THR A 692 0.03 -29.19 36.65
C THR A 692 0.23 -28.88 35.16
N GLY A 693 0.54 -29.89 34.33
CA GLY A 693 0.80 -29.73 32.91
C GLY A 693 2.25 -29.36 32.57
N GLU A 694 3.12 -29.08 33.55
CA GLU A 694 4.53 -28.77 33.29
C GLU A 694 5.26 -29.99 32.69
N ILE A 695 6.04 -29.74 31.63
CA ILE A 695 6.86 -30.73 30.92
C ILE A 695 8.32 -30.33 31.06
N ARG A 696 9.13 -31.15 31.72
CA ARG A 696 10.58 -30.94 31.82
C ARG A 696 11.33 -31.94 30.96
N ILE A 697 12.28 -31.46 30.15
CA ILE A 697 13.16 -32.28 29.32
C ILE A 697 14.61 -32.14 29.84
N ASP A 698 15.28 -33.26 30.07
CA ASP A 698 16.67 -33.31 30.54
C ASP A 698 17.52 -34.10 29.54
N PHE A 699 18.74 -33.60 29.25
CA PHE A 699 19.66 -34.18 28.28
C PHE A 699 20.87 -34.82 28.96
N GLY A 700 21.18 -36.07 28.60
CA GLY A 700 22.26 -36.87 29.16
C GLY A 700 23.54 -36.80 28.35
N THR A 701 24.45 -37.74 28.60
CA THR A 701 25.71 -37.87 27.83
C THR A 701 25.47 -38.54 26.48
N GLY A 702 26.37 -38.31 25.51
CA GLY A 702 26.46 -39.08 24.26
C GLY A 702 25.85 -38.38 23.04
N ASN A 703 24.74 -37.67 23.27
CA ASN A 703 23.88 -36.91 22.35
C ASN A 703 24.64 -36.03 21.33
N SER A 704 25.27 -36.64 20.33
CA SER A 704 26.12 -35.99 19.34
C SER A 704 25.80 -36.51 17.95
N GLN A 705 26.00 -35.67 16.93
CA GLN A 705 25.64 -35.95 15.54
C GLN A 705 24.13 -36.19 15.34
N LEU A 706 23.31 -35.51 16.13
CA LEU A 706 21.86 -35.58 16.06
C LEU A 706 21.31 -34.63 14.98
N SER A 707 20.05 -34.82 14.61
CA SER A 707 19.25 -33.85 13.86
C SER A 707 17.82 -33.84 14.39
N PRO A 708 17.59 -33.60 15.68
CA PRO A 708 16.33 -33.95 16.31
C PRO A 708 15.29 -32.84 16.11
N THR A 709 14.02 -33.23 16.09
CA THR A 709 12.92 -32.30 16.34
C THR A 709 12.61 -32.31 17.84
N ILE A 710 12.55 -31.13 18.47
CA ILE A 710 12.29 -30.99 19.91
C ILE A 710 11.19 -29.95 20.14
N GLY A 711 10.11 -30.34 20.80
CA GLY A 711 8.99 -29.44 21.02
C GLY A 711 7.67 -30.12 21.38
N ILE A 712 6.59 -29.34 21.33
CA ILE A 712 5.22 -29.79 21.54
C ILE A 712 4.41 -29.48 20.28
N GLY A 713 3.69 -30.48 19.78
CA GLY A 713 2.61 -30.31 18.81
C GLY A 713 1.27 -30.30 19.52
N TYR A 714 0.42 -29.34 19.20
CA TYR A 714 -0.91 -29.20 19.82
C TYR A 714 -2.00 -29.93 19.04
N GLY A 715 -1.69 -30.51 17.87
CA GLY A 715 -2.70 -31.05 16.96
C GLY A 715 -3.60 -29.98 16.34
N THR A 716 -3.26 -28.70 16.54
CA THR A 716 -3.99 -27.53 16.07
C THR A 716 -3.28 -26.80 14.92
N GLY A 717 -2.34 -27.46 14.22
CA GLY A 717 -1.52 -26.80 13.21
C GLY A 717 -0.49 -25.81 13.79
N SER A 718 -0.36 -25.74 15.11
CA SER A 718 0.65 -24.96 15.82
C SER A 718 1.53 -25.89 16.66
N SER A 719 2.79 -25.48 16.86
CA SER A 719 3.73 -26.15 17.75
C SER A 719 4.58 -25.12 18.50
N LEU A 720 5.15 -25.55 19.61
CA LEU A 720 6.27 -24.87 20.26
C LEU A 720 7.52 -25.69 19.98
N LEU A 721 8.46 -25.15 19.22
CA LEU A 721 9.80 -25.73 19.06
C LEU A 721 10.71 -25.22 20.17
N SER A 722 11.50 -26.13 20.73
CA SER A 722 12.49 -25.78 21.75
C SER A 722 13.65 -25.01 21.16
N ILE A 723 14.35 -24.21 21.97
CA ILE A 723 15.65 -23.61 21.60
C ILE A 723 16.71 -24.64 21.18
N TYR A 724 16.51 -25.92 21.49
CA TYR A 724 17.39 -27.04 21.14
C TYR A 724 16.93 -27.84 19.91
N ASP A 725 15.85 -27.44 19.25
CA ASP A 725 15.42 -28.02 17.97
C ASP A 725 16.54 -27.93 16.92
N GLY A 726 16.78 -29.02 16.18
CA GLY A 726 17.80 -29.10 15.15
C GLY A 726 19.26 -29.08 15.62
N ALA A 727 19.53 -29.04 16.93
CA ALA A 727 20.89 -29.01 17.47
C ALA A 727 21.63 -30.36 17.26
N ASP A 728 22.87 -30.29 16.78
CA ASP A 728 23.70 -31.47 16.48
C ASP A 728 24.46 -32.03 17.71
N GLU A 729 24.55 -31.25 18.78
CA GLU A 729 25.21 -31.60 20.04
C GLU A 729 24.37 -31.16 21.25
N LEU A 730 23.89 -32.15 22.01
CA LEU A 730 23.04 -31.98 23.18
C LEU A 730 23.60 -32.75 24.40
N SER A 731 24.89 -33.10 24.41
CA SER A 731 25.48 -33.80 25.56
C SER A 731 25.54 -32.90 26.79
N GLU A 732 24.81 -33.29 27.83
CA GLU A 732 24.78 -32.62 29.15
C GLU A 732 24.48 -31.11 29.07
N VAL A 733 23.72 -30.69 28.05
CA VAL A 733 23.22 -29.31 27.98
C VAL A 733 22.22 -29.05 29.10
N ASN A 734 21.91 -27.77 29.35
CA ASN A 734 20.94 -27.40 30.37
C ASN A 734 19.57 -28.00 30.07
N SER A 735 18.81 -28.34 31.12
CA SER A 735 17.44 -28.80 30.95
C SER A 735 16.52 -27.68 30.49
N VAL A 736 15.39 -28.04 29.91
CA VAL A 736 14.31 -27.11 29.57
C VAL A 736 13.02 -27.51 30.27
N SER A 737 12.25 -26.52 30.70
CA SER A 737 10.89 -26.72 31.21
C SER A 737 9.90 -25.96 30.31
N LEU A 738 8.85 -26.63 29.90
CA LEU A 738 7.74 -26.09 29.14
C LEU A 738 6.58 -25.96 30.13
N VAL A 739 6.27 -24.71 30.48
CA VAL A 739 5.28 -24.37 31.51
C VAL A 739 4.00 -23.92 30.82
N PRO A 740 2.84 -24.53 31.11
CA PRO A 740 1.57 -24.07 30.55
C PRO A 740 1.22 -22.70 31.13
N PHE A 741 0.63 -21.84 30.30
CA PHE A 741 0.10 -20.54 30.73
C PHE A 741 -1.33 -20.34 30.21
N ASN A 742 -2.09 -19.50 30.90
CA ASN A 742 -3.40 -19.08 30.45
C ASN A 742 -3.26 -17.87 29.54
N SER A 743 -4.03 -17.85 28.46
CA SER A 743 -4.07 -16.76 27.51
C SER A 743 -4.56 -15.49 28.18
N PHE A 744 -3.95 -14.38 27.79
CA PHE A 744 -4.37 -13.01 28.05
C PHE A 744 -4.60 -12.28 26.72
N ALA A 745 -4.70 -13.02 25.63
CA ALA A 745 -5.01 -12.43 24.34
C ALA A 745 -6.51 -12.23 24.24
N ASP A 746 -6.93 -11.15 23.61
CA ASP A 746 -8.33 -10.96 23.26
C ASP A 746 -8.76 -11.86 22.10
N VAL A 747 -10.06 -12.18 22.05
CA VAL A 747 -10.65 -12.84 20.89
C VAL A 747 -10.69 -11.87 19.71
N GLY A 748 -10.26 -12.35 18.53
CA GLY A 748 -10.19 -11.54 17.31
C GLY A 748 -8.85 -10.86 17.09
N ALA A 749 -8.86 -9.94 16.12
CA ALA A 749 -7.65 -9.35 15.56
C ALA A 749 -7.11 -8.18 16.40
N ILE A 750 -7.96 -7.54 17.20
CA ILE A 750 -7.65 -6.32 17.94
C ILE A 750 -7.53 -6.65 19.42
N GLU A 751 -6.51 -6.07 20.05
CA GLU A 751 -6.34 -6.10 21.48
C GLU A 751 -6.99 -4.87 22.13
N PHE A 752 -7.67 -5.08 23.25
CA PHE A 752 -8.04 -4.03 24.16
C PHE A 752 -6.77 -3.43 24.81
N PRO A 753 -6.51 -2.12 24.67
CA PRO A 753 -5.19 -1.55 24.92
C PRO A 753 -4.79 -1.42 26.40
N GLY A 754 -5.62 -1.87 27.34
CA GLY A 754 -5.30 -1.90 28.76
C GLY A 754 -4.76 -0.64 29.42
N SER A 755 -5.67 0.14 30.01
CA SER A 755 -5.48 0.71 31.35
C SER A 755 -6.65 1.62 31.70
N PHE A 756 -6.81 1.83 33.01
CA PHE A 756 -7.82 2.67 33.64
C PHE A 756 -8.28 3.92 32.85
N SER A 757 -9.59 3.98 32.64
CA SER A 757 -10.45 5.14 32.34
C SER A 757 -10.71 5.47 30.88
N ASP A 758 -11.98 5.76 30.59
CA ASP A 758 -12.52 6.42 29.41
C ASP A 758 -11.93 7.84 29.16
N SER A 759 -10.61 8.03 29.32
CA SER A 759 -9.94 9.32 29.13
C SER A 759 -9.03 9.23 27.92
N TYR A 760 -9.46 9.83 26.82
CA TYR A 760 -8.69 9.96 25.61
C TYR A 760 -8.14 11.39 25.46
N LEU A 761 -6.98 11.53 24.84
CA LEU A 761 -6.55 12.79 24.26
C LEU A 761 -6.88 12.77 22.76
N SER A 762 -7.76 13.68 22.35
CA SER A 762 -8.06 13.93 20.95
C SER A 762 -7.31 15.16 20.44
N ILE A 763 -6.97 15.17 19.16
CA ILE A 763 -6.42 16.34 18.46
C ILE A 763 -7.40 16.80 17.36
N PHE A 764 -7.67 18.10 17.29
CA PHE A 764 -8.48 18.71 16.22
C PHE A 764 -7.71 19.83 15.56
N LEU A 765 -7.74 19.90 14.23
CA LEU A 765 -7.14 21.00 13.49
C LEU A 765 -8.17 22.10 13.26
N ASN A 766 -7.74 23.35 13.30
CA ASN A 766 -8.60 24.49 13.03
C ASN A 766 -7.81 25.68 12.49
N SER A 767 -8.50 26.62 11.85
CA SER A 767 -7.91 27.92 11.54
C SER A 767 -7.81 28.78 12.80
N THR A 768 -6.91 29.76 12.79
CA THR A 768 -6.77 30.70 13.92
C THR A 768 -8.08 31.45 14.22
N ALA A 769 -8.95 31.66 13.22
CA ALA A 769 -10.21 32.41 13.36
C ALA A 769 -11.37 31.59 13.94
N ALA A 770 -11.33 30.27 13.86
CA ALA A 770 -12.41 29.38 14.28
C ALA A 770 -12.10 28.54 15.54
N SER A 771 -10.90 28.67 16.11
CA SER A 771 -10.49 27.96 17.34
C SER A 771 -11.28 28.40 18.61
N GLY A 772 -11.71 27.42 19.43
CA GLY A 772 -12.46 27.63 20.70
C GLY A 772 -11.59 28.20 21.83
N ASN A 773 -12.09 28.58 23.01
CA ASN A 773 -11.20 29.02 24.09
C ASN A 773 -10.67 27.82 24.89
N VAL A 774 -9.42 27.88 25.35
CA VAL A 774 -8.90 26.85 26.25
C VAL A 774 -9.73 26.78 27.54
N GLY A 775 -10.09 25.57 27.96
CA GLY A 775 -11.05 25.29 29.04
C GLY A 775 -12.51 25.21 28.59
N ASP A 776 -12.81 25.44 27.31
CA ASP A 776 -14.13 25.10 26.77
C ASP A 776 -14.36 23.59 26.88
N ALA A 777 -15.58 23.19 27.24
CA ALA A 777 -15.96 21.80 27.44
C ALA A 777 -17.16 21.43 26.56
N ARG A 778 -17.12 20.23 25.97
CA ARG A 778 -18.21 19.64 25.17
C ARG A 778 -18.50 18.21 25.64
N ASN A 779 -19.60 17.62 25.17
CA ASN A 779 -19.92 16.23 25.48
C ASN A 779 -19.17 15.30 24.50
N ALA A 780 -18.75 14.11 24.96
CA ALA A 780 -18.23 13.06 24.09
C ALA A 780 -19.20 12.78 22.92
N GLY A 781 -18.66 12.60 21.69
CA GLY A 781 -19.43 12.37 20.46
C GLY A 781 -20.06 13.60 19.79
N SER A 782 -19.76 14.82 20.26
CA SER A 782 -20.14 16.03 19.50
C SER A 782 -19.03 16.44 18.54
N GLN A 783 -19.13 15.95 17.30
CA GLN A 783 -18.15 16.22 16.25
C GLN A 783 -18.11 17.72 15.89
N PRO A 784 -16.93 18.37 15.92
CA PRO A 784 -16.76 19.72 15.39
C PRO A 784 -16.84 19.67 13.86
N SER A 785 -17.26 20.76 13.22
CA SER A 785 -17.26 20.83 11.75
C SER A 785 -15.84 20.69 11.22
N ILE A 786 -15.62 19.74 10.31
CA ILE A 786 -14.38 19.56 9.53
C ILE A 786 -13.99 20.90 8.88
N PRO A 787 -12.83 21.48 9.22
CA PRO A 787 -12.39 22.71 8.58
C PRO A 787 -11.69 22.41 7.26
N THR A 788 -12.06 23.13 6.21
CA THR A 788 -11.27 23.19 4.98
C THR A 788 -10.13 24.18 5.18
N LEU A 789 -8.89 23.70 5.10
CA LEU A 789 -7.69 24.51 5.28
C LEU A 789 -6.86 24.53 3.99
N HIS A 790 -6.60 25.71 3.41
CA HIS A 790 -5.56 25.86 2.39
C HIS A 790 -4.14 25.95 2.99
N GLU A 791 -3.15 25.45 2.25
CA GLU A 791 -1.71 25.36 2.57
C GLU A 791 -0.99 26.67 2.99
N TRP A 792 -1.55 27.84 2.72
CA TRP A 792 -0.94 29.13 3.06
C TRP A 792 -1.44 29.73 4.39
N GLN A 793 -2.23 29.00 5.17
CA GLN A 793 -2.77 29.49 6.44
C GLN A 793 -2.13 28.85 7.66
N ASP A 794 -2.17 29.57 8.78
CA ASP A 794 -1.78 29.02 10.09
C ASP A 794 -2.78 27.93 10.51
N VAL A 795 -2.25 26.78 10.90
CA VAL A 795 -3.00 25.64 11.44
C VAL A 795 -2.87 25.65 12.95
N VAL A 796 -3.98 25.53 13.66
CA VAL A 796 -4.01 25.38 15.12
C VAL A 796 -4.48 23.97 15.44
N ALA A 797 -3.60 23.16 16.01
CA ALA A 797 -3.95 21.90 16.64
C ALA A 797 -4.46 22.15 18.06
N GLU A 798 -5.73 21.83 18.28
CA GLU A 798 -6.41 21.85 19.56
C GLU A 798 -6.29 20.47 20.22
N LEU A 799 -5.69 20.40 21.41
CA LEU A 799 -5.60 19.18 22.21
C LEU A 799 -6.76 19.12 23.19
N TRP A 800 -7.69 18.19 22.98
CA TRP A 800 -8.88 17.99 23.79
C TRP A 800 -8.74 16.73 24.63
N MET A 801 -9.03 16.81 25.93
CA MET A 801 -8.92 15.67 26.83
C MET A 801 -10.28 15.30 27.37
N GLU A 802 -10.65 14.03 27.26
CA GLU A 802 -11.87 13.49 27.88
C GLU A 802 -11.65 13.26 29.38
N VAL A 803 -12.65 13.67 30.17
CA VAL A 803 -12.65 13.49 31.62
C VAL A 803 -13.20 12.11 31.97
N GLY A 804 -12.33 11.11 32.18
CA GLY A 804 -12.77 9.77 32.60
C GLY A 804 -13.00 9.63 34.10
N GLU A 805 -13.57 8.47 34.50
CA GLU A 805 -13.98 8.18 35.90
C GLU A 805 -12.84 8.23 36.92
N LEU A 806 -11.60 8.04 36.46
CA LEU A 806 -10.42 7.89 37.30
C LEU A 806 -9.38 9.00 37.08
N LEU A 807 -9.71 10.06 36.34
CA LEU A 807 -8.83 11.23 36.31
C LEU A 807 -8.66 11.79 37.73
N PRO A 808 -7.44 12.18 38.12
CA PRO A 808 -7.20 12.70 39.46
C PRO A 808 -8.05 13.95 39.75
N ASP A 809 -8.69 14.00 40.94
CA ASP A 809 -9.30 15.22 41.52
C ASP A 809 -8.26 16.33 41.85
N GLN A 810 -7.02 16.22 41.37
CA GLN A 810 -5.88 17.07 41.67
C GLN A 810 -5.14 17.44 40.36
N PRO A 811 -4.36 18.54 40.35
CA PRO A 811 -3.61 18.93 39.16
C PRO A 811 -2.67 17.82 38.66
N LEU A 812 -2.59 17.66 37.34
CA LEU A 812 -1.76 16.65 36.65
C LEU A 812 -0.88 17.28 35.58
N ASP A 813 0.20 16.60 35.18
CA ASP A 813 1.04 17.02 34.05
C ASP A 813 0.69 16.20 32.81
N LEU A 814 0.46 16.85 31.67
CA LEU A 814 0.18 16.21 30.37
C LEU A 814 1.41 16.28 29.47
N THR A 815 1.74 15.17 28.82
CA THR A 815 2.68 15.09 27.70
C THR A 815 1.93 14.57 26.46
N ALA A 816 2.13 15.19 25.32
CA ALA A 816 1.53 14.80 24.04
C ALA A 816 2.56 14.91 22.90
N GLU A 817 2.61 13.93 22.01
CA GLU A 817 3.52 13.93 20.85
C GLU A 817 2.73 14.09 19.55
N ILE A 818 2.97 15.20 18.85
CA ILE A 818 2.29 15.52 17.59
C ILE A 818 3.30 15.39 16.46
N GLN A 819 3.04 14.54 15.48
CA GLN A 819 3.81 14.47 14.24
C GLN A 819 3.25 15.46 13.22
N SER A 820 4.13 16.12 12.46
CA SER A 820 3.76 16.91 11.29
C SER A 820 4.80 16.83 10.16
N PHE A 821 4.46 17.15 8.90
CA PHE A 821 5.48 17.27 7.85
C PHE A 821 6.42 18.46 8.08
N THR A 822 7.73 18.22 7.90
CA THR A 822 8.82 19.19 8.06
C THR A 822 8.81 20.26 6.98
N ASP A 823 8.40 19.89 5.76
CA ASP A 823 8.55 20.74 4.56
C ASP A 823 7.46 21.81 4.46
N TRP A 824 6.34 21.65 5.18
CA TRP A 824 5.18 22.55 5.07
C TRP A 824 5.08 23.57 6.20
N PHE A 825 5.60 23.25 7.38
CA PHE A 825 5.46 24.07 8.57
C PHE A 825 6.79 24.36 9.25
N THR A 826 6.94 25.58 9.77
CA THR A 826 8.03 25.91 10.69
C THR A 826 7.79 25.29 12.07
N ASP A 827 8.83 25.25 12.92
CA ASP A 827 8.75 24.78 14.31
C ASP A 827 7.46 25.29 15.03
N PRO A 828 6.59 24.38 15.52
CA PRO A 828 5.35 24.77 16.17
C PRO A 828 5.55 25.50 17.50
N VAL A 829 4.53 26.24 17.90
CA VAL A 829 4.51 26.98 19.16
C VAL A 829 3.19 26.76 19.91
N VAL A 830 3.27 26.53 21.22
CA VAL A 830 2.07 26.52 22.07
C VAL A 830 1.59 27.96 22.22
N VAL A 831 0.37 28.24 21.74
CA VAL A 831 -0.21 29.60 21.72
C VAL A 831 -1.21 29.85 22.84
N ASP A 832 -1.79 28.79 23.41
CA ASP A 832 -2.72 28.87 24.55
C ASP A 832 -2.76 27.53 25.32
N HIS A 833 -3.01 27.54 26.63
CA HIS A 833 -3.04 26.33 27.47
C HIS A 833 -3.74 26.54 28.83
N MET A 834 -4.29 25.47 29.42
CA MET A 834 -5.04 25.52 30.69
C MET A 834 -4.15 25.35 31.93
N GLY A 835 -2.96 24.75 31.76
CA GLY A 835 -2.01 24.49 32.84
C GLY A 835 -0.99 25.62 33.10
N SER A 836 0.16 25.28 33.66
CA SER A 836 1.30 26.16 33.90
C SER A 836 2.47 25.85 32.96
N SER A 837 3.19 26.90 32.55
CA SER A 837 4.52 26.84 31.90
C SER A 837 4.71 25.73 30.83
N PRO A 838 3.98 25.76 29.70
CA PRO A 838 4.11 24.72 28.69
C PRO A 838 5.50 24.72 28.06
N THR A 839 5.96 23.54 27.65
CA THR A 839 7.16 23.40 26.85
C THR A 839 6.86 22.63 25.58
N ILE A 840 7.58 22.95 24.51
CA ILE A 840 7.55 22.21 23.26
C ILE A 840 8.99 21.96 22.80
N SER A 841 9.25 20.75 22.32
CA SER A 841 10.52 20.37 21.69
C SER A 841 10.25 19.59 20.42
N THR A 842 11.01 19.87 19.38
CA THR A 842 10.86 19.26 18.05
C THR A 842 12.06 18.36 17.74
N VAL A 843 11.77 17.22 17.10
CA VAL A 843 12.77 16.30 16.53
C VAL A 843 12.40 16.05 15.07
N VAL A 844 13.34 16.34 14.17
CA VAL A 844 13.17 16.15 12.72
C VAL A 844 13.79 14.81 12.30
N ASN A 845 13.02 13.99 11.57
CA ASN A 845 13.46 12.72 11.00
C ASN A 845 12.97 12.61 9.54
N GLY A 846 13.85 12.89 8.58
CA GLY A 846 13.45 12.98 7.17
C GLY A 846 12.44 14.10 6.94
N SER A 847 11.35 13.80 6.25
CA SER A 847 10.25 14.74 5.97
C SER A 847 9.24 14.88 7.11
N LEU A 848 9.45 14.24 8.27
CA LEU A 848 8.54 14.32 9.43
C LEU A 848 9.21 15.01 10.62
N THR A 849 8.42 15.79 11.36
CA THR A 849 8.77 16.48 12.59
C THR A 849 7.87 16.01 13.72
N THR A 850 8.45 15.41 14.76
CA THR A 850 7.73 15.06 15.99
C THR A 850 7.90 16.17 17.01
N SER A 851 6.78 16.69 17.51
CA SER A 851 6.68 17.80 18.46
C SER A 851 6.14 17.29 19.79
N THR A 852 7.00 17.22 20.80
CA THR A 852 6.59 16.84 22.17
C THR A 852 6.14 18.07 22.94
N VAL A 853 4.86 18.13 23.28
CA VAL A 853 4.21 19.20 24.04
C VAL A 853 4.02 18.74 25.48
N ASN A 854 4.43 19.56 26.44
CA ASN A 854 4.18 19.32 27.86
C ASN A 854 3.38 20.47 28.46
N VAL A 855 2.33 20.16 29.21
CA VAL A 855 1.47 21.11 29.93
C VAL A 855 1.41 20.68 31.40
N PHE A 856 1.91 21.51 32.32
CA PHE A 856 2.02 21.16 33.73
C PHE A 856 0.83 21.67 34.55
N ASP A 857 0.58 21.13 35.74
CA ASP A 857 -0.43 21.61 36.70
C ASP A 857 -1.87 21.77 36.13
N LEU A 858 -2.32 20.84 35.29
CA LEU A 858 -3.65 20.83 34.68
C LEU A 858 -4.73 20.46 35.70
N ASP A 859 -5.66 21.38 35.99
CA ASP A 859 -6.78 21.15 36.92
C ASP A 859 -8.10 20.90 36.18
N LEU A 860 -8.58 19.65 36.20
CA LEU A 860 -9.84 19.23 35.59
C LEU A 860 -10.98 19.00 36.59
N SER A 861 -10.78 19.31 37.88
CA SER A 861 -11.74 19.01 38.96
C SER A 861 -13.11 19.71 38.84
N GLY A 862 -13.21 20.70 37.93
CA GLY A 862 -14.44 21.45 37.66
C GLY A 862 -15.35 20.86 36.56
N TYR A 863 -14.91 19.82 35.86
CA TYR A 863 -15.61 19.22 34.71
C TYR A 863 -16.25 17.88 35.09
N ALA A 864 -17.32 17.50 34.38
CA ALA A 864 -18.03 16.24 34.62
C ALA A 864 -17.41 15.09 33.83
N GLN A 865 -17.57 13.86 34.32
CA GLN A 865 -17.17 12.64 33.60
C GLN A 865 -17.81 12.59 32.20
N GLY A 866 -17.05 12.20 31.18
CA GLY A 866 -17.44 12.13 29.77
C GLY A 866 -17.46 13.48 29.04
N GLN A 867 -16.96 14.56 29.67
CA GLN A 867 -16.76 15.83 28.99
C GLN A 867 -15.37 15.88 28.36
N GLN A 868 -15.27 16.35 27.12
CA GLN A 868 -14.01 16.69 26.50
C GLN A 868 -13.70 18.17 26.76
N VAL A 869 -12.49 18.45 27.24
CA VAL A 869 -12.02 19.80 27.63
C VAL A 869 -10.84 20.20 26.76
N LEU A 870 -10.87 21.39 26.17
CA LEU A 870 -9.74 21.92 25.40
C LEU A 870 -8.59 22.29 26.33
N ILE A 871 -7.47 21.57 26.24
CA ILE A 871 -6.32 21.68 27.15
C ILE A 871 -5.26 22.64 26.65
N ALA A 872 -4.93 22.55 25.36
CA ALA A 872 -3.88 23.36 24.76
C ALA A 872 -4.10 23.59 23.27
N LYS A 873 -3.47 24.64 22.76
CA LYS A 873 -3.44 24.99 21.34
C LYS A 873 -2.00 25.09 20.86
N VAL A 874 -1.69 24.35 19.81
CA VAL A 874 -0.37 24.31 19.17
C VAL A 874 -0.50 24.88 17.78
N LYS A 875 0.20 25.97 17.49
CA LYS A 875 0.13 26.65 16.19
C LYS A 875 1.29 26.23 15.31
N PHE A 876 0.96 25.77 14.11
CA PHE A 876 1.87 25.45 13.01
C PHE A 876 1.73 26.58 11.97
N SER A 877 2.86 27.22 11.64
CA SER A 877 2.88 28.32 10.67
C SER A 877 3.50 27.84 9.36
N PRO A 878 2.97 28.21 8.18
CA PRO A 878 3.52 27.80 6.90
C PRO A 878 5.00 28.18 6.76
N ASP A 879 5.83 27.28 6.22
CA ASP A 879 7.19 27.63 5.85
C ASP A 879 7.16 28.53 4.59
N VAL A 880 7.65 29.75 4.73
CA VAL A 880 7.71 30.75 3.66
C VAL A 880 8.99 30.66 2.83
N GLN A 881 9.96 29.84 3.24
CA GLN A 881 11.19 29.59 2.48
C GLN A 881 11.02 28.44 1.50
N ASP A 882 10.13 27.49 1.80
CA ASP A 882 9.66 26.51 0.84
C ASP A 882 8.49 27.09 0.04
N LEU A 883 8.72 27.32 -1.25
CA LEU A 883 7.73 27.86 -2.17
C LEU A 883 6.85 26.76 -2.77
N VAL A 884 7.27 25.49 -2.63
CA VAL A 884 6.49 24.34 -3.09
C VAL A 884 5.31 24.17 -2.13
N GLY A 885 4.14 24.03 -2.72
CA GLY A 885 2.88 23.88 -2.02
C GLY A 885 2.42 22.44 -1.86
N LEU A 886 1.19 22.27 -1.37
CA LEU A 886 0.46 21.01 -1.57
C LEU A 886 0.30 20.78 -3.09
N PRO A 887 0.64 19.59 -3.61
CA PRO A 887 0.51 19.34 -5.03
C PRO A 887 -0.95 19.44 -5.47
N MET A 888 -1.22 20.19 -6.53
CA MET A 888 -2.52 20.13 -7.19
C MET A 888 -2.71 18.76 -7.87
N ALA A 889 -3.95 18.28 -7.85
CA ALA A 889 -4.38 17.04 -8.50
C ALA A 889 -3.89 16.91 -9.95
N SER A 890 -3.91 15.69 -10.49
CA SER A 890 -3.43 15.41 -11.85
C SER A 890 -4.09 16.36 -12.86
N LEU A 891 -3.43 16.60 -14.00
CA LEU A 891 -4.00 17.48 -15.03
C LEU A 891 -5.35 16.99 -15.56
N THR A 892 -5.76 15.77 -15.27
CA THR A 892 -6.98 15.14 -15.80
C THR A 892 -8.19 15.22 -14.88
N GLU A 893 -8.05 15.82 -13.70
CA GLU A 893 -9.11 15.88 -12.70
C GLU A 893 -9.15 17.24 -11.97
N TYR A 894 -10.24 17.50 -11.26
CA TYR A 894 -10.37 18.70 -10.45
C TYR A 894 -9.48 18.60 -9.19
N PRO A 895 -8.91 19.74 -8.72
CA PRO A 895 -8.21 19.78 -7.44
C PRO A 895 -9.10 19.26 -6.31
N HIS A 896 -8.58 18.31 -5.54
CA HIS A 896 -9.19 17.74 -4.35
C HIS A 896 -8.27 17.95 -3.14
N SER A 897 -8.75 17.63 -1.93
CA SER A 897 -7.91 17.68 -0.72
C SER A 897 -6.80 16.64 -0.76
N ALA A 898 -5.67 16.94 -0.14
CA ALA A 898 -4.58 15.98 0.02
C ALA A 898 -5.07 14.76 0.85
N PRO A 899 -4.73 13.51 0.45
CA PRO A 899 -5.17 12.29 1.14
C PRO A 899 -4.50 12.08 2.50
N ASP A 900 -3.36 12.73 2.77
CA ASP A 900 -2.71 12.77 4.08
C ASP A 900 -2.54 14.22 4.53
N ASN A 901 -3.16 14.55 5.66
CA ASN A 901 -3.12 15.90 6.25
C ASN A 901 -1.78 16.21 6.92
N GLY A 902 -0.93 15.19 7.10
CA GLY A 902 0.40 15.34 7.65
C GLY A 902 0.38 15.76 9.11
N PHE A 903 -0.61 15.33 9.88
CA PHE A 903 -0.71 15.52 11.32
C PHE A 903 -1.16 14.23 11.99
N GLN A 904 -0.49 13.84 13.07
CA GLN A 904 -0.90 12.67 13.87
C GLN A 904 -0.59 12.93 15.35
N LEU A 905 -1.50 12.53 16.25
CA LEU A 905 -1.18 12.41 17.67
C LEU A 905 -0.61 11.01 17.92
N LEU A 906 0.71 10.93 18.12
CA LEU A 906 1.44 9.67 18.23
C LEU A 906 1.28 9.02 19.60
N SER A 907 1.34 9.82 20.65
CA SER A 907 1.30 9.34 22.02
C SER A 907 0.82 10.45 22.96
N SER A 908 0.26 10.04 24.09
CA SER A 908 -0.03 10.96 25.18
C SER A 908 0.04 10.26 26.53
N ALA A 909 0.48 10.99 27.54
CA ALA A 909 0.65 10.47 28.89
C ALA A 909 0.40 11.55 29.94
N ILE A 910 -0.04 11.13 31.12
CA ILE A 910 -0.13 11.95 32.31
C ILE A 910 0.93 11.56 33.35
N ASN A 911 1.45 12.58 34.05
CA ASN A 911 2.44 12.46 35.12
C ASN A 911 3.70 11.64 34.74
N ALA A 912 4.04 11.60 33.45
CA ALA A 912 5.19 10.91 32.86
C ALA A 912 5.24 9.37 33.10
N SER A 913 4.11 8.72 33.40
CA SER A 913 4.09 7.27 33.66
C SER A 913 2.77 6.56 33.36
N GLN A 914 1.75 7.26 32.90
CA GLN A 914 0.43 6.68 32.61
C GLN A 914 -0.02 7.16 31.24
N ASP A 915 -0.13 6.25 30.29
CA ASP A 915 -0.55 6.57 28.93
C ASP A 915 -2.06 6.83 28.89
N LEU A 916 -2.48 7.77 28.04
CA LEU A 916 -3.89 7.94 27.69
C LEU A 916 -4.11 7.35 26.30
N GLY A 917 -5.32 6.86 26.04
CA GLY A 917 -5.73 6.57 24.67
C GLY A 917 -5.60 7.83 23.81
N VAL A 918 -5.07 7.71 22.61
CA VAL A 918 -4.99 8.82 21.65
C VAL A 918 -6.04 8.61 20.57
N VAL A 919 -6.76 9.68 20.24
CA VAL A 919 -7.66 9.68 19.09
C VAL A 919 -7.21 10.81 18.16
N SER A 920 -6.85 10.45 16.93
CA SER A 920 -6.55 11.45 15.90
C SER A 920 -7.83 11.71 15.11
N GLU A 921 -8.72 12.55 15.62
CA GLU A 921 -9.90 13.05 14.87
C GLU A 921 -9.45 14.14 13.89
N ILE A 922 -8.59 13.77 12.93
CA ILE A 922 -8.02 14.69 11.94
C ILE A 922 -8.61 14.40 10.57
N GLU A 923 -9.84 14.84 10.38
CA GLU A 923 -10.35 15.18 9.04
C GLU A 923 -10.33 16.70 8.91
N GLY A 924 -9.21 17.26 8.48
CA GLY A 924 -9.15 18.63 7.97
C GLY A 924 -8.88 18.55 6.48
N ALA A 925 -9.78 19.02 5.62
CA ALA A 925 -9.52 19.00 4.19
C ALA A 925 -8.40 20.01 3.85
N PHE A 926 -7.16 19.54 3.73
CA PHE A 926 -6.05 20.35 3.28
C PHE A 926 -6.07 20.49 1.77
N ILE A 927 -6.26 21.72 1.28
CA ILE A 927 -6.38 21.99 -0.16
C ILE A 927 -5.22 22.86 -0.66
N PRO A 928 -4.74 22.64 -1.89
CA PRO A 928 -3.79 23.55 -2.52
C PRO A 928 -4.45 24.92 -2.75
N VAL A 929 -3.65 25.98 -2.81
CA VAL A 929 -4.14 27.29 -3.24
C VAL A 929 -4.31 27.24 -4.76
N VAL A 930 -5.49 26.83 -5.23
CA VAL A 930 -5.79 26.61 -6.67
C VAL A 930 -5.57 27.82 -7.58
N TYR A 931 -5.42 29.01 -7.00
CA TYR A 931 -5.11 30.23 -7.72
C TYR A 931 -3.61 30.42 -8.03
N ASP A 932 -2.74 29.69 -7.33
CA ASP A 932 -1.28 29.63 -7.53
C ASP A 932 -0.95 28.42 -8.42
N ALA A 933 -1.38 28.46 -9.68
CA ALA A 933 -1.41 27.30 -10.56
C ALA A 933 -0.01 26.78 -10.95
N ASN A 934 1.04 27.57 -10.72
CA ASN A 934 2.43 27.19 -10.97
C ASN A 934 3.20 26.85 -9.68
N ASP A 935 2.54 26.82 -8.51
CA ASP A 935 3.11 26.55 -7.19
C ASP A 935 4.37 27.40 -6.89
N ASP A 936 4.38 28.69 -7.29
CA ASP A 936 5.50 29.61 -7.05
C ASP A 936 5.39 30.42 -5.75
N GLY A 937 4.30 30.20 -5.01
CA GLY A 937 3.96 30.86 -3.77
C GLY A 937 3.35 32.25 -3.96
N LYS A 938 2.90 32.62 -5.18
CA LYS A 938 2.33 33.93 -5.52
C LYS A 938 1.33 33.86 -6.68
N ILE A 939 0.11 34.34 -6.42
CA ILE A 939 -0.90 34.53 -7.46
C ILE A 939 -0.54 35.75 -8.30
N GLY A 940 0.02 35.54 -9.48
CA GLY A 940 0.68 36.54 -10.29
C GLY A 940 0.43 36.44 -11.80
N ILE A 941 1.31 37.09 -12.56
CA ILE A 941 1.18 37.18 -14.03
C ILE A 941 1.40 35.82 -14.72
N GLN A 942 2.11 34.90 -14.07
CA GLN A 942 2.37 33.58 -14.61
C GLN A 942 1.10 32.72 -14.54
N ASP A 943 0.41 32.70 -13.40
CA ASP A 943 -0.90 32.04 -13.25
C ASP A 943 -1.93 32.60 -14.22
N PHE A 944 -1.93 33.93 -14.39
CA PHE A 944 -2.81 34.57 -15.37
C PHE A 944 -2.49 34.15 -16.81
N ALA A 945 -1.21 33.99 -17.17
CA ALA A 945 -0.83 33.52 -18.49
C ALA A 945 -1.29 32.07 -18.73
N GLU A 946 -1.22 31.21 -17.73
CA GLU A 946 -1.71 29.83 -17.80
C GLU A 946 -3.24 29.77 -17.92
N PHE A 947 -3.95 30.56 -17.11
CA PHE A 947 -5.41 30.69 -17.18
C PHE A 947 -5.88 31.08 -18.59
N ILE A 948 -5.20 32.05 -19.22
CA ILE A 948 -5.54 32.51 -20.58
C ILE A 948 -5.30 31.41 -21.64
N SER A 949 -4.36 30.49 -21.41
CA SER A 949 -4.07 29.40 -22.36
C SER A 949 -5.23 28.41 -22.52
N VAL A 950 -6.08 28.28 -21.48
CA VAL A 950 -7.25 27.41 -21.45
C VAL A 950 -8.58 28.17 -21.41
N TYR A 951 -8.56 29.50 -21.50
CA TYR A 951 -9.78 30.31 -21.47
C TYR A 951 -10.74 29.92 -22.61
N GLY A 952 -11.98 29.63 -22.24
CA GLY A 952 -13.02 29.17 -23.15
C GLY A 952 -13.01 27.67 -23.46
N ARG A 953 -12.09 26.89 -22.88
CA ARG A 953 -12.03 25.42 -23.00
C ARG A 953 -12.93 24.74 -21.97
N ILE A 954 -13.33 23.51 -22.29
CA ILE A 954 -14.09 22.62 -21.41
C ILE A 954 -13.09 21.64 -20.80
N PRO A 955 -13.18 21.34 -19.49
CA PRO A 955 -12.40 20.27 -18.88
C PRO A 955 -12.76 18.91 -19.49
N ASP A 956 -11.82 18.33 -20.24
CA ASP A 956 -11.95 17.01 -20.88
C ASP A 956 -10.56 16.41 -21.18
N SER A 957 -10.53 15.18 -21.69
CA SER A 957 -9.28 14.48 -22.04
C SER A 957 -8.45 15.17 -23.13
N GLN A 958 -9.00 16.16 -23.84
CA GLN A 958 -8.30 16.95 -24.85
C GLN A 958 -7.76 18.28 -24.30
N ASN A 959 -8.33 18.77 -23.21
CA ASN A 959 -7.97 20.03 -22.55
C ASN A 959 -7.77 19.78 -21.06
N THR A 960 -6.91 18.83 -20.72
CA THR A 960 -6.65 18.40 -19.34
C THR A 960 -6.37 19.60 -18.42
N LYS A 961 -5.49 20.52 -18.81
CA LYS A 961 -5.22 21.76 -18.04
C LYS A 961 -6.48 22.55 -17.62
N ALA A 962 -7.58 22.49 -18.37
CA ALA A 962 -8.80 23.23 -18.05
C ALA A 962 -9.46 22.80 -16.73
N TYR A 963 -9.25 21.56 -16.25
CA TYR A 963 -9.75 21.11 -14.94
C TYR A 963 -9.23 21.96 -13.77
N ARG A 964 -8.02 22.53 -13.88
CA ARG A 964 -7.40 23.36 -12.82
C ARG A 964 -7.89 24.81 -12.79
N PHE A 965 -8.49 25.28 -13.89
CA PHE A 965 -8.87 26.69 -14.05
C PHE A 965 -10.39 26.91 -14.13
N ASP A 966 -11.18 25.84 -14.13
CA ASP A 966 -12.64 25.86 -13.97
C ASP A 966 -12.99 25.84 -12.48
N TYR A 967 -12.68 26.95 -11.80
CA TYR A 967 -12.77 27.10 -10.35
C TYR A 967 -14.19 27.00 -9.82
N ASP A 968 -15.19 27.39 -10.62
CA ASP A 968 -16.60 27.26 -10.24
C ASP A 968 -17.25 25.96 -10.71
N GLN A 969 -16.46 25.05 -11.31
CA GLN A 969 -16.87 23.77 -11.87
C GLN A 969 -18.08 23.88 -12.79
N SER A 970 -18.18 24.98 -13.54
CA SER A 970 -19.30 25.22 -14.47
C SER A 970 -19.23 24.33 -15.72
N GLY A 971 -18.15 23.56 -15.88
CA GLY A 971 -17.85 22.73 -17.04
C GLY A 971 -17.20 23.52 -18.16
N LYS A 972 -16.67 24.71 -17.88
CA LYS A 972 -15.96 25.56 -18.84
C LYS A 972 -15.19 26.70 -18.16
N VAL A 973 -13.92 26.85 -18.51
CA VAL A 973 -13.11 28.01 -18.08
C VAL A 973 -13.64 29.30 -18.71
N GLY A 974 -14.17 30.21 -17.90
CA GLY A 974 -14.93 31.37 -18.34
C GLY A 974 -14.65 32.67 -17.57
N LEU A 975 -15.56 33.65 -17.72
CA LEU A 975 -15.45 34.95 -17.06
C LEU A 975 -15.67 34.85 -15.54
N SER A 976 -16.45 33.88 -15.08
CA SER A 976 -16.66 33.60 -13.66
C SER A 976 -15.35 33.17 -13.01
N ASP A 977 -14.63 32.23 -13.61
CA ASP A 977 -13.32 31.77 -13.15
C ASP A 977 -12.28 32.90 -13.17
N PHE A 978 -12.27 33.68 -14.26
CA PHE A 978 -11.38 34.84 -14.36
C PHE A 978 -11.63 35.84 -13.22
N SER A 979 -12.90 36.02 -12.84
CA SER A 979 -13.26 36.89 -11.72
C SER A 979 -12.77 36.36 -10.38
N LEU A 980 -12.71 35.03 -10.20
CA LEU A 980 -12.19 34.38 -8.99
C LEU A 980 -10.66 34.52 -8.90
N LEU A 981 -9.95 34.30 -10.02
CA LEU A 981 -8.50 34.52 -10.10
C LEU A 981 -8.12 35.97 -9.77
N ILE A 982 -8.77 36.95 -10.41
CA ILE A 982 -8.43 38.37 -10.23
C ILE A 982 -8.73 38.87 -8.80
N ARG A 983 -9.72 38.31 -8.11
CA ARG A 983 -9.99 38.65 -6.69
C ARG A 983 -8.83 38.27 -5.76
N ASN A 984 -8.02 37.30 -6.16
CA ASN A 984 -6.89 36.81 -5.38
C ASN A 984 -5.53 37.23 -5.95
N TYR A 985 -5.50 37.91 -7.10
CA TYR A 985 -4.29 38.41 -7.75
C TYR A 985 -3.46 39.33 -6.83
N GLY A 986 -2.14 39.08 -6.78
CA GLY A 986 -1.17 39.82 -5.97
C GLY A 986 -0.98 39.29 -4.54
N ARG A 987 -1.68 38.22 -4.15
CA ARG A 987 -1.46 37.52 -2.86
C ARG A 987 -0.25 36.58 -2.97
N ARG A 988 0.33 36.26 -1.81
CA ARG A 988 1.54 35.41 -1.70
C ARG A 988 1.56 34.64 -0.39
N LYS A 989 2.25 33.50 -0.35
CA LYS A 989 2.55 32.72 0.87
C LYS A 989 3.26 33.62 1.89
N SER A 990 2.75 33.68 3.12
CA SER A 990 3.29 34.56 4.17
C SER A 990 2.97 34.04 5.57
N THR A 991 3.75 34.45 6.58
CA THR A 991 3.53 34.09 7.99
C THR A 991 2.37 34.85 8.68
N VAL A 992 1.58 35.59 7.91
CA VAL A 992 0.38 36.30 8.39
C VAL A 992 -0.82 35.64 7.73
N ASN A 993 -1.90 35.44 8.48
CA ASN A 993 -3.13 34.86 7.97
C ASN A 993 -3.54 35.50 6.62
N VAL A 994 -3.59 34.68 5.57
CA VAL A 994 -3.92 35.11 4.21
C VAL A 994 -5.38 34.75 3.96
N ASP A 995 -6.29 35.73 3.99
CA ASP A 995 -7.74 35.50 3.83
C ASP A 995 -8.11 35.09 2.38
N ILE A 996 -7.73 33.91 1.92
CA ILE A 996 -8.06 33.42 0.58
C ILE A 996 -9.41 32.70 0.65
N ILE A 997 -10.37 33.19 -0.12
CA ILE A 997 -11.65 32.49 -0.28
C ILE A 997 -11.41 31.43 -1.36
N GLN A 998 -11.34 30.17 -0.94
CA GLN A 998 -11.24 29.03 -1.84
C GLN A 998 -12.60 28.72 -2.48
N PRO A 999 -12.63 28.22 -3.73
CA PRO A 999 -13.88 27.79 -4.34
C PRO A 999 -14.49 26.59 -3.58
N PRO A 1000 -15.80 26.31 -3.75
CA PRO A 1000 -16.39 25.08 -3.25
C PRO A 1000 -15.73 23.90 -3.98
N ILE A 1001 -15.06 23.03 -3.24
CA ILE A 1001 -14.53 21.77 -3.74
C ILE A 1001 -15.52 20.71 -3.26
N ASP A 1002 -16.31 20.16 -4.18
CA ASP A 1002 -17.37 19.20 -3.85
C ASP A 1002 -16.78 17.82 -3.59
N PHE A 1003 -17.15 17.22 -2.45
CA PHE A 1003 -16.84 15.84 -2.10
C PHE A 1003 -17.99 14.99 -2.61
N GLY A 1004 -17.83 14.41 -3.80
CA GLY A 1004 -18.72 13.38 -4.36
C GLY A 1004 -20.14 13.82 -4.75
N ALA A 1005 -20.37 14.15 -6.03
CA ALA A 1005 -21.58 13.81 -6.78
C ALA A 1005 -21.50 14.26 -8.25
N GLN A 1006 -22.02 13.42 -9.14
CA GLN A 1006 -21.97 13.60 -10.60
C GLN A 1006 -22.73 14.82 -11.16
N THR A 1007 -22.22 15.29 -12.31
CA THR A 1007 -22.92 15.88 -13.47
C THR A 1007 -24.18 16.73 -13.21
N ALA A 1008 -24.03 18.06 -13.27
CA ALA A 1008 -25.14 18.94 -13.58
C ALA A 1008 -25.46 18.91 -15.09
N PRO A 1009 -26.74 18.98 -15.51
CA PRO A 1009 -27.10 18.97 -16.92
C PRO A 1009 -26.67 20.27 -17.61
N LEU A 1010 -26.20 20.15 -18.86
CA LEU A 1010 -25.96 21.24 -19.81
C LEU A 1010 -27.13 22.25 -19.85
N GLN A 1011 -27.04 23.33 -19.05
CA GLN A 1011 -27.66 24.59 -19.43
C GLN A 1011 -26.64 25.38 -20.22
N LEU A 1012 -26.82 25.39 -21.53
CA LEU A 1012 -26.12 26.28 -22.44
C LEU A 1012 -26.52 27.74 -22.13
N LEU A 1013 -25.92 28.35 -21.11
CA LEU A 1013 -25.97 29.80 -20.95
C LEU A 1013 -24.95 30.38 -21.92
N LEU A 1014 -25.45 30.90 -23.04
CA LEU A 1014 -24.65 31.60 -24.04
C LEU A 1014 -24.18 32.94 -23.44
N GLU A 1015 -23.06 32.93 -22.73
CA GLU A 1015 -22.43 34.15 -22.22
C GLU A 1015 -21.70 34.86 -23.36
N GLY A 1016 -22.38 35.85 -23.95
CA GLY A 1016 -21.76 36.76 -24.90
C GLY A 1016 -22.75 37.55 -25.74
N GLU A 1017 -23.52 38.46 -25.13
CA GLU A 1017 -23.92 39.74 -25.74
C GLU A 1017 -24.27 40.76 -24.63
N PRO A 1018 -23.92 42.06 -24.81
CA PRO A 1018 -24.25 43.08 -23.84
C PRO A 1018 -25.77 43.31 -23.81
N VAL A 1019 -26.36 43.18 -22.61
CA VAL A 1019 -27.75 43.54 -22.35
C VAL A 1019 -27.97 45.02 -22.71
N GLN A 1020 -28.69 45.28 -23.80
CA GLN A 1020 -29.35 46.57 -23.96
C GLN A 1020 -30.45 46.67 -22.91
N ARG A 1021 -30.18 47.48 -21.89
CA ARG A 1021 -31.17 47.92 -20.91
C ARG A 1021 -32.14 48.88 -21.60
N GLU A 1022 -33.42 48.48 -21.69
CA GLU A 1022 -34.64 49.31 -21.69
C GLU A 1022 -35.82 48.34 -21.85
N ALA A 1023 -36.83 48.21 -20.98
CA ALA A 1023 -37.16 48.78 -19.69
C ALA A 1023 -38.27 47.88 -19.10
N ASP A 1024 -38.09 47.33 -17.90
CA ASP A 1024 -39.22 46.73 -17.16
C ASP A 1024 -39.76 47.74 -16.16
N ALA A 1025 -41.00 48.15 -16.40
CA ALA A 1025 -41.85 48.79 -15.41
C ALA A 1025 -42.99 47.82 -15.04
N GLU A 1026 -42.87 47.33 -13.81
CA GLU A 1026 -43.96 47.07 -12.87
C GLU A 1026 -44.68 45.69 -12.85
N PHE A 1027 -44.42 44.98 -11.74
CA PHE A 1027 -45.41 44.46 -10.78
C PHE A 1027 -46.47 43.40 -11.22
N TRP A 1028 -46.49 42.22 -10.57
CA TRP A 1028 -47.35 41.90 -9.40
C TRP A 1028 -47.29 40.39 -9.03
N TYR A 1029 -47.60 40.15 -7.75
CA TYR A 1029 -47.65 38.91 -6.96
C TYR A 1029 -48.40 37.70 -7.56
N SER A 1030 -47.99 36.51 -7.11
CA SER A 1030 -48.77 35.27 -7.15
C SER A 1030 -50.05 35.36 -6.29
N LEU A 1031 -51.12 34.67 -6.72
CA LEU A 1031 -52.00 33.87 -5.86
C LEU A 1031 -53.10 33.14 -6.66
N ALA A 1032 -53.17 31.84 -6.38
CA ALA A 1032 -54.31 30.93 -6.41
C ALA A 1032 -54.76 30.24 -7.74
N PRO A 1033 -55.29 28.99 -7.63
CA PRO A 1033 -55.40 28.03 -8.72
C PRO A 1033 -56.85 27.82 -9.21
N GLU A 1034 -57.03 26.78 -10.04
CA GLU A 1034 -58.27 26.03 -10.36
C GLU A 1034 -59.07 26.50 -11.60
N PRO A 1035 -59.74 25.57 -12.32
CA PRO A 1035 -59.29 25.10 -13.64
C PRO A 1035 -60.44 25.12 -14.67
N VAL A 1036 -60.42 24.15 -15.59
CA VAL A 1036 -61.50 23.73 -16.50
C VAL A 1036 -61.39 24.28 -17.91
N GLY A 1037 -61.26 23.34 -18.85
CA GLY A 1037 -62.27 23.29 -19.89
C GLY A 1037 -61.76 23.12 -21.31
N THR A 1038 -61.66 21.85 -21.68
CA THR A 1038 -62.21 21.30 -22.92
C THR A 1038 -61.74 21.84 -24.27
N ASN A 1039 -61.27 20.88 -25.07
CA ASN A 1039 -61.73 20.62 -26.44
C ASN A 1039 -61.53 21.76 -27.46
N SER A 1040 -61.08 21.54 -28.67
CA SER A 1040 -60.78 20.36 -29.47
C SER A 1040 -60.70 20.91 -30.90
N LEU A 1041 -60.38 20.01 -31.80
CA LEU A 1041 -60.67 20.08 -33.23
C LEU A 1041 -59.64 20.92 -34.00
N ASP A 1042 -58.78 20.25 -34.74
CA ASP A 1042 -59.12 19.68 -36.06
C ASP A 1042 -59.27 20.81 -37.08
N ASP A 1043 -58.71 20.77 -38.27
CA ASP A 1043 -57.92 19.79 -38.97
C ASP A 1043 -57.65 20.46 -40.32
N VAL A 1044 -56.80 19.83 -41.11
CA VAL A 1044 -57.03 19.70 -42.56
C VAL A 1044 -56.77 20.90 -43.49
N LEU A 1045 -55.62 20.74 -44.14
CA LEU A 1045 -55.41 20.74 -45.60
C LEU A 1045 -55.65 22.03 -46.39
N GLY A 1046 -54.55 22.50 -46.99
CA GLY A 1046 -54.39 22.17 -48.40
C GLY A 1046 -54.01 23.29 -49.37
N ARG A 1047 -52.99 22.97 -50.16
CA ARG A 1047 -52.86 23.26 -51.61
C ARG A 1047 -52.52 24.69 -52.04
N ASN A 1048 -51.24 24.84 -52.42
CA ASN A 1048 -50.78 25.51 -53.65
C ASN A 1048 -51.66 25.17 -54.88
N PRO A 1049 -51.73 25.95 -55.99
CA PRO A 1049 -50.67 26.84 -56.54
C PRO A 1049 -51.16 28.13 -57.28
N GLY A 1050 -50.23 28.97 -57.76
CA GLY A 1050 -50.35 29.59 -59.09
C GLY A 1050 -50.29 31.13 -59.24
N ALA A 1051 -49.08 31.60 -59.60
CA ALA A 1051 -48.77 32.54 -60.69
C ALA A 1051 -49.02 34.07 -60.59
N GLU A 1052 -47.87 34.79 -60.73
CA GLU A 1052 -47.58 35.87 -61.70
C GLU A 1052 -47.83 37.37 -61.38
N LYS A 1053 -46.70 38.12 -61.29
CA LYS A 1053 -46.32 39.40 -61.99
C LYS A 1053 -45.65 40.42 -61.05
N GLN A 1054 -44.33 40.62 -61.13
CA GLN A 1054 -43.55 41.50 -62.05
C GLN A 1054 -43.19 42.86 -61.42
N ASN A 1055 -41.90 43.06 -61.10
CA ASN A 1055 -40.99 44.08 -61.68
C ASN A 1055 -39.66 44.11 -60.85
N VAL A 1056 -38.50 43.71 -61.39
CA VAL A 1056 -37.58 44.46 -62.33
C VAL A 1056 -36.80 45.53 -61.54
N GLU A 1057 -35.46 45.60 -61.42
CA GLU A 1057 -34.24 45.01 -62.05
C GLU A 1057 -32.99 45.53 -61.23
N PRO A 1058 -31.69 45.22 -61.50
CA PRO A 1058 -31.10 44.39 -62.56
C PRO A 1058 -30.03 43.35 -62.15
N THR A 1059 -29.85 42.51 -63.16
CA THR A 1059 -29.00 41.36 -63.49
C THR A 1059 -27.47 41.54 -63.38
N VAL A 1060 -26.83 40.45 -62.93
CA VAL A 1060 -25.42 40.05 -63.06
C VAL A 1060 -25.21 39.24 -64.35
N GLN A 1061 -24.08 39.38 -65.04
CA GLN A 1061 -23.36 38.29 -65.78
C GLN A 1061 -21.89 38.72 -65.92
N THR A 1062 -20.84 37.90 -65.77
CA THR A 1062 -20.59 36.49 -66.18
C THR A 1062 -19.54 35.85 -65.23
N GLY A 1063 -19.76 34.64 -64.68
CA GLY A 1063 -19.11 33.36 -65.09
C GLY A 1063 -17.68 33.19 -64.53
N SER A 1064 -17.20 32.08 -63.96
CA SER A 1064 -17.59 30.67 -64.04
C SER A 1064 -16.61 29.79 -63.20
N HIS A 1065 -17.15 28.72 -62.59
CA HIS A 1065 -16.52 27.42 -62.22
C HIS A 1065 -15.55 27.23 -61.01
N ILE A 1066 -16.07 26.47 -60.01
CA ILE A 1066 -15.60 25.19 -59.40
C ILE A 1066 -14.40 25.18 -58.40
N THR A 1067 -14.77 24.71 -57.19
CA THR A 1067 -14.09 23.92 -56.10
C THR A 1067 -12.99 24.47 -55.18
N SER A 1068 -13.24 24.15 -53.90
CA SER A 1068 -12.39 23.60 -52.82
C SER A 1068 -11.78 24.52 -51.76
N GLU A 1069 -12.14 24.14 -50.52
CA GLU A 1069 -11.40 24.15 -49.24
C GLU A 1069 -11.49 25.35 -48.29
N GLU A 1070 -11.75 24.96 -47.04
CA GLU A 1070 -12.07 25.70 -45.83
C GLU A 1070 -10.81 26.29 -45.18
N SER A 1071 -10.94 27.46 -44.58
CA SER A 1071 -10.14 27.86 -43.40
C SER A 1071 -10.87 29.01 -42.68
N THR A 1072 -11.38 28.75 -41.48
CA THR A 1072 -11.91 29.76 -40.57
C THR A 1072 -10.80 30.24 -39.64
N HIS A 1073 -10.33 31.48 -39.85
CA HIS A 1073 -9.55 32.25 -38.88
C HIS A 1073 -10.51 32.92 -37.87
N TYR A 1074 -10.28 32.75 -36.56
CA TYR A 1074 -10.83 33.60 -35.51
C TYR A 1074 -9.74 34.61 -35.06
N GLN A 1075 -10.05 35.91 -35.09
CA GLN A 1075 -9.15 37.00 -34.65
C GLN A 1075 -9.35 37.31 -33.15
N LEU A 1076 -8.24 37.46 -32.41
CA LEU A 1076 -8.18 38.01 -31.04
C LEU A 1076 -8.61 39.50 -31.02
N ASP A 1077 -9.36 39.90 -29.99
CA ASP A 1077 -9.81 41.29 -29.76
C ASP A 1077 -8.76 42.08 -28.95
N VAL A 1078 -8.18 43.10 -29.57
CA VAL A 1078 -7.03 43.90 -29.08
C VAL A 1078 -7.37 44.76 -27.84
N ARG A 1079 -8.64 44.79 -27.41
CA ARG A 1079 -9.12 45.57 -26.25
C ARG A 1079 -8.83 44.93 -24.88
N LEU A 1080 -8.51 43.63 -24.84
CA LEU A 1080 -8.15 42.91 -23.61
C LEU A 1080 -6.74 43.26 -23.09
N ILE A 1081 -5.85 43.73 -23.98
CA ILE A 1081 -4.46 44.07 -23.63
C ILE A 1081 -4.38 45.42 -22.89
N ASP A 1082 -5.21 46.41 -23.25
CA ASP A 1082 -5.15 47.76 -22.66
C ASP A 1082 -5.66 47.84 -21.20
N ALA A 1083 -6.51 46.90 -20.78
CA ALA A 1083 -7.04 46.86 -19.41
C ALA A 1083 -6.02 46.33 -18.39
N ALA A 1084 -5.19 45.36 -18.79
CA ALA A 1084 -4.15 44.76 -17.93
C ALA A 1084 -3.00 45.74 -17.64
N PHE A 1085 -2.57 46.53 -18.63
CA PHE A 1085 -1.49 47.51 -18.46
C PHE A 1085 -1.89 48.77 -17.68
N SER A 1086 -3.19 49.03 -17.50
CA SER A 1086 -3.65 50.24 -16.80
C SER A 1086 -3.70 50.08 -15.27
N ALA A 1087 -3.72 48.85 -14.75
CA ALA A 1087 -3.76 48.57 -13.31
C ALA A 1087 -2.37 48.64 -12.63
N GLU A 1088 -1.28 48.53 -13.40
CA GLU A 1088 0.09 48.52 -12.89
C GLU A 1088 0.62 49.95 -12.57
N TYR A 1089 -0.08 51.01 -12.98
CA TYR A 1089 0.37 52.38 -12.77
C TYR A 1089 -0.17 53.04 -11.48
N GLU A 1090 -1.14 52.44 -10.79
CA GLU A 1090 -1.77 53.02 -9.59
C GLU A 1090 -1.26 52.45 -8.25
N SER A 1091 -0.40 51.41 -8.24
CA SER A 1091 0.12 50.79 -7.00
C SER A 1091 1.50 51.29 -6.55
N LEU A 1092 2.16 52.17 -7.30
CA LEU A 1092 3.47 52.73 -6.93
C LEU A 1092 3.35 54.17 -6.40
N THR A 1093 3.17 54.33 -5.09
CA THR A 1093 3.58 55.57 -4.41
C THR A 1093 5.00 55.38 -3.86
N PRO A 1094 6.05 56.01 -4.42
CA PRO A 1094 7.40 55.91 -3.89
C PRO A 1094 7.59 56.95 -2.77
N THR A 1095 7.98 56.49 -1.58
CA THR A 1095 8.62 57.37 -0.59
C THR A 1095 10.02 57.72 -1.05
N SER A 1096 10.30 59.03 -1.12
CA SER A 1096 11.55 59.62 -1.62
C SER A 1096 12.78 59.24 -0.80
N GLN A 1097 13.62 58.32 -1.30
CA GLN A 1097 15.08 58.31 -1.14
C GLN A 1097 15.67 57.09 -1.86
N GLU A 1098 15.84 57.12 -3.18
CA GLU A 1098 16.86 56.31 -3.90
C GLU A 1098 16.94 56.60 -5.42
N GLU A 1099 16.62 57.83 -5.84
CA GLU A 1099 16.54 58.23 -7.25
C GLU A 1099 17.89 58.55 -7.93
N SER A 1100 19.01 57.89 -7.58
CA SER A 1100 20.28 58.15 -8.30
C SER A 1100 21.12 56.94 -8.70
N ALA A 1101 20.64 55.72 -8.47
CA ALA A 1101 21.35 54.51 -8.93
C ALA A 1101 20.73 53.88 -10.21
N TYR A 1102 19.46 54.18 -10.53
CA TYR A 1102 18.73 53.49 -11.62
C TYR A 1102 18.78 54.21 -12.99
N GLU A 1103 19.02 55.52 -13.06
CA GLU A 1103 19.09 56.22 -14.35
C GLU A 1103 20.42 56.04 -15.12
N MET A 1104 21.47 55.46 -14.50
CA MET A 1104 22.73 55.16 -15.21
C MET A 1104 22.81 53.73 -15.77
N LEU A 1105 21.91 52.81 -15.39
CA LEU A 1105 21.93 51.43 -15.88
C LEU A 1105 21.02 51.20 -17.10
N LEU A 1106 20.04 52.08 -17.35
CA LEU A 1106 19.15 51.94 -18.50
C LEU A 1106 19.73 52.45 -19.84
N LEU A 1107 20.85 53.19 -19.82
CA LEU A 1107 21.51 53.69 -21.03
C LEU A 1107 22.66 52.81 -21.54
N ASP A 1108 23.15 51.86 -20.73
CA ASP A 1108 24.17 50.88 -21.12
C ASP A 1108 23.56 49.54 -21.58
N TRP A 1109 22.23 49.39 -21.46
CA TRP A 1109 21.49 48.23 -21.99
C TRP A 1109 20.81 48.53 -23.35
N LEU A 1110 20.89 49.78 -23.83
CA LEU A 1110 20.32 50.24 -25.11
C LEU A 1110 21.37 50.73 -26.12
N LEU A 1111 22.66 50.50 -25.85
CA LEU A 1111 23.80 50.61 -26.77
C LEU A 1111 24.52 49.26 -26.83
#